data_AF-A0A9P5IIF6-F1
#
_entry.id   AF-A0A9P5IIF6-F1
#
_cell.length_a   1.000
_cell.length_b   1.000
_cell.length_c   1.000
_cell.angle_alpha   90.00
_cell.angle_beta   90.00
_cell.angle_gamma   90.00
#
_symmetry.space_group_name_H-M   'P 1'
#
loop_
_entity.id
_entity.type
_entity.pdbx_description
1 polymer ?
#
loop_
_entity_poly.entity_id
_entity_poly.type
_entity_poly.pdbx_seq_one_letter_code
_entity_poly.pdbx_strand_id
1 'polypeptide(L)'
;MYSVPEETKKVFQQGILENPTIIPNLPKDFLDHGKKIKFEGQDAPTLPINWRFAESISSIKALEATVLLSLLKKKYDVEPKEVIINTDHAQLFIMSTLLWEINHEGAKVTLFNGSDPNSENGKLLAKWFPSTDIHRLQGTHHRASCTNIYKTKDGKYFHIHGSMNPDPSLDSIGLPYEMDQPSVEASWNPFIEKIGQIESDDMQRIASDEYKQAGTICWTKEEYKNSEHGKANANVGLFEIRHHPNTTQVASWWPETKQASPKRPLAGLKIVDITRVIAAPAIARGLAELGASVMRITPPHLQDYSQLHCDLNWGKWNTHLDFRNKDDLEKARELIRDADVVVTGYRPGVLDKYGLGNDGIRELVKGRSRGIIIARENCYGWHGPWSYRSGWQQISDANCGVSMEFGRAMGNDEPVTPILPNSDYCAGVSGIVGILQALIQRSETGGSYEMDVALNYYSQWLVNSCGMYPQEVWEDLWSRNYKPVFRHFHNMNYTMPRLFQTLIKSGTGKSILRDEFFENRETKAVGVDIKTVKPILRFPNKEVELRYNVGTRTNGVDAAHWPTDLMTEIPLIPRKNPDGSSQIVAWAHNTSAKFSDCALSQLRKLQQPLFAPYFLVLSGYVVVAIDYADLGVSHCTQPQNQPIIHNYPASPLAANDVTYSILEARFTFPSLGSKFVSIGDSQGRGRSLPITKNHVEEKIEGYLGGIAISPTTDIRSSSVLIGAIVWAGMMLGLRKCFSQIPVFSIFTEEGHAAMNTYRHVEEGGAA
;
A
#
# COMPACT_ATOMS: atom_id res chain seq x y z
N MET A 1 39.22 6.76 -17.54
CA MET A 1 37.84 6.78 -18.05
C MET A 1 36.93 6.60 -16.86
N TYR A 2 35.92 7.46 -16.70
CA TYR A 2 34.96 7.35 -15.59
C TYR A 2 34.06 6.12 -15.82
N SER A 3 33.73 5.38 -14.75
CA SER A 3 32.82 4.23 -14.81
C SER A 3 31.94 4.25 -13.56
N VAL A 4 30.62 4.41 -13.73
CA VAL A 4 29.66 4.44 -12.62
C VAL A 4 29.76 3.18 -11.76
N PRO A 5 29.83 1.94 -12.29
CA PRO A 5 30.03 0.74 -11.48
C PRO A 5 31.33 0.74 -10.65
N GLU A 6 32.46 1.12 -11.24
CA GLU A 6 33.74 1.15 -10.53
C GLU A 6 33.80 2.27 -9.47
N GLU A 7 33.22 3.44 -9.76
CA GLU A 7 33.09 4.52 -8.78
C GLU A 7 32.11 4.15 -7.66
N THR A 8 31.02 3.46 -7.98
CA THR A 8 30.10 2.90 -6.97
C THR A 8 30.83 1.94 -6.04
N LYS A 9 31.70 1.08 -6.57
CA LYS A 9 32.51 0.16 -5.77
C LYS A 9 33.44 0.91 -4.81
N LYS A 10 34.06 2.02 -5.27
CA LYS A 10 34.88 2.88 -4.41
C LYS A 10 34.06 3.58 -3.33
N VAL A 11 32.91 4.15 -3.69
CA VAL A 11 31.98 4.79 -2.73
C VAL A 11 31.48 3.76 -1.70
N PHE A 12 31.17 2.54 -2.13
CA PHE A 12 30.78 1.47 -1.21
C PHE A 12 31.94 1.10 -0.26
N GLN A 13 33.14 0.91 -0.79
CA GLN A 13 34.32 0.57 0.02
C GLN A 13 34.66 1.68 1.01
N GLN A 14 34.92 2.90 0.52
CA GLN A 14 35.46 4.00 1.32
C GLN A 14 34.36 4.74 2.10
N GLY A 15 33.21 4.95 1.46
CA GLY A 15 32.09 5.70 2.01
C GLY A 15 31.20 4.89 2.95
N ILE A 16 31.26 3.55 2.90
CA ILE A 16 30.44 2.67 3.76
C ILE A 16 31.31 1.67 4.53
N LEU A 17 32.05 0.78 3.86
CA LEU A 17 32.76 -0.32 4.52
C LEU A 17 33.90 0.17 5.42
N GLU A 18 34.52 1.31 5.10
CA GLU A 18 35.62 1.92 5.84
C GLU A 18 35.18 3.15 6.65
N ASN A 19 33.89 3.50 6.61
CA ASN A 19 33.39 4.71 7.23
C ASN A 19 33.19 4.54 8.75
N PRO A 20 33.94 5.28 9.60
CA PRO A 20 33.90 5.10 11.05
C PRO A 20 32.57 5.50 11.70
N THR A 21 31.74 6.29 11.01
CA THR A 21 30.41 6.70 11.51
C THR A 21 29.32 5.67 11.20
N ILE A 22 29.57 4.73 10.27
CA ILE A 22 28.60 3.71 9.85
C ILE A 22 28.94 2.34 10.47
N ILE A 23 30.21 1.94 10.46
CA ILE A 23 30.68 0.62 10.95
C ILE A 23 30.16 0.26 12.35
N PRO A 24 30.14 1.16 13.37
CA PRO A 24 29.71 0.79 14.72
C PRO A 24 28.28 0.25 14.79
N ASN A 25 27.44 0.63 13.83
CA ASN A 25 26.05 0.20 13.75
C ASN A 25 25.85 -1.05 12.86
N LEU A 26 26.91 -1.77 12.44
CA LEU A 26 26.79 -2.90 11.51
C LEU A 26 27.18 -4.26 12.12
N PRO A 27 26.75 -5.39 11.53
CA PRO A 27 27.17 -6.72 11.96
C PRO A 27 28.69 -6.90 11.94
N LYS A 28 29.24 -7.77 12.81
CA LYS A 28 30.69 -8.04 12.84
C LYS A 28 31.22 -8.73 11.58
N ASP A 29 30.39 -9.53 10.92
CA ASP A 29 30.67 -10.26 9.67
C ASP A 29 30.45 -9.42 8.40
N PHE A 30 30.01 -8.18 8.57
CA PHE A 30 29.60 -7.29 7.49
C PHE A 30 30.68 -7.07 6.41
N LEU A 31 31.95 -6.91 6.82
CA LEU A 31 33.06 -6.68 5.87
C LEU A 31 33.29 -7.85 4.93
N ASP A 32 33.12 -9.08 5.40
CA ASP A 32 33.29 -10.27 4.57
C ASP A 32 32.11 -10.47 3.61
N HIS A 33 30.90 -10.13 4.06
CA HIS A 33 29.72 -10.15 3.21
C HIS A 33 29.76 -9.08 2.12
N GLY A 34 30.36 -7.91 2.40
CA GLY A 34 30.52 -6.83 1.42
C GLY A 34 31.33 -7.26 0.18
N LYS A 35 32.24 -8.23 0.33
CA LYS A 35 33.02 -8.82 -0.79
C LYS A 35 32.15 -9.61 -1.77
N LYS A 36 30.90 -9.93 -1.43
CA LYS A 36 29.95 -10.65 -2.28
C LYS A 36 29.14 -9.73 -3.19
N ILE A 37 29.27 -8.41 -3.04
CA ILE A 37 28.55 -7.45 -3.88
C ILE A 37 29.28 -7.25 -5.19
N LYS A 38 28.55 -7.34 -6.30
CA LYS A 38 29.02 -6.97 -7.64
C LYS A 38 28.19 -5.83 -8.20
N PHE A 39 28.88 -4.86 -8.80
CA PHE A 39 28.26 -3.76 -9.53
C PHE A 39 28.42 -3.97 -11.03
N GLU A 40 27.36 -3.68 -11.78
CA GLU A 40 27.36 -3.63 -13.23
C GLU A 40 26.54 -2.43 -13.71
N GLY A 41 26.53 -2.15 -15.01
CA GLY A 41 25.82 -1.02 -15.61
C GLY A 41 26.67 -0.33 -16.67
N GLN A 42 26.21 0.82 -17.13
CA GLN A 42 26.95 1.63 -18.07
C GLN A 42 28.05 2.44 -17.37
N ASP A 43 29.15 2.69 -18.09
CA ASP A 43 30.26 3.49 -17.57
C ASP A 43 29.88 4.97 -17.43
N ALA A 44 29.14 5.51 -18.39
CA ALA A 44 28.79 6.92 -18.44
C ALA A 44 27.55 7.24 -17.57
N PRO A 45 27.57 8.32 -16.78
CA PRO A 45 26.39 8.74 -16.04
C PRO A 45 25.29 9.23 -16.99
N THR A 46 24.04 9.15 -16.53
CA THR A 46 22.83 9.34 -17.35
C THR A 46 21.97 10.51 -16.88
N LEU A 47 21.78 10.66 -15.57
CA LEU A 47 20.98 11.74 -14.99
C LEU A 47 21.79 13.04 -14.97
N PRO A 48 21.33 14.14 -15.61
CA PRO A 48 22.05 15.42 -15.65
C PRO A 48 21.91 16.19 -14.34
N ILE A 49 22.44 15.61 -13.27
CA ILE A 49 22.62 16.19 -11.94
C ILE A 49 24.11 16.06 -11.60
N ASN A 50 24.71 17.10 -11.01
CA ASN A 50 26.14 17.12 -10.66
C ASN A 50 26.51 16.16 -9.52
N TRP A 51 25.53 15.79 -8.68
CA TRP A 51 25.67 14.83 -7.60
C TRP A 51 25.70 13.38 -8.11
N ARG A 52 26.54 12.55 -7.48
CA ARG A 52 26.72 11.12 -7.79
C ARG A 52 25.55 10.26 -7.29
N PHE A 53 24.34 10.53 -7.79
CA PHE A 53 23.11 9.88 -7.33
C PHE A 53 23.11 8.38 -7.63
N ALA A 54 23.58 7.97 -8.81
CA ALA A 54 23.66 6.57 -9.22
C ALA A 54 24.53 5.74 -8.27
N GLU A 55 25.70 6.26 -7.96
CA GLU A 55 26.66 5.66 -7.04
C GLU A 55 26.08 5.63 -5.63
N SER A 56 25.46 6.72 -5.18
CA SER A 56 24.90 6.84 -3.84
C SER A 56 23.82 5.79 -3.54
N ILE A 57 22.79 5.65 -4.40
CA ILE A 57 21.72 4.67 -4.20
C ILE A 57 22.24 3.25 -4.35
N SER A 58 23.15 3.01 -5.30
CA SER A 58 23.73 1.68 -5.53
C SER A 58 24.57 1.21 -4.34
N SER A 59 25.37 2.11 -3.73
CA SER A 59 26.14 1.80 -2.52
C SER A 59 25.23 1.57 -1.30
N ILE A 60 24.15 2.32 -1.14
CA ILE A 60 23.19 2.06 -0.04
C ILE A 60 22.41 0.75 -0.26
N LYS A 61 22.08 0.41 -1.51
CA LYS A 61 21.53 -0.92 -1.85
C LYS A 61 22.54 -2.06 -1.60
N ALA A 62 23.83 -1.81 -1.82
CA ALA A 62 24.88 -2.76 -1.45
C ALA A 62 24.98 -2.95 0.07
N LEU A 63 24.79 -1.87 0.84
CA LEU A 63 24.69 -1.94 2.29
C LEU A 63 23.47 -2.77 2.74
N GLU A 64 22.30 -2.57 2.14
CA GLU A 64 21.09 -3.38 2.36
C GLU A 64 21.36 -4.87 2.09
N ALA A 65 21.91 -5.20 0.91
CA ALA A 65 22.26 -6.56 0.55
C ALA A 65 23.24 -7.20 1.55
N THR A 66 24.24 -6.45 2.00
CA THR A 66 25.28 -6.95 2.89
C THR A 66 24.73 -7.30 4.28
N VAL A 67 23.88 -6.43 4.86
CA VAL A 67 23.22 -6.73 6.14
C VAL A 67 22.19 -7.85 5.99
N LEU A 68 21.50 -7.93 4.85
CA LEU A 68 20.60 -9.03 4.56
C LEU A 68 21.34 -10.39 4.49
N LEU A 69 22.55 -10.44 3.91
CA LEU A 69 23.38 -11.65 3.93
C LEU A 69 23.75 -12.06 5.36
N SER A 70 24.07 -11.12 6.26
CA SER A 70 24.27 -11.41 7.69
C SER A 70 23.01 -11.97 8.34
N LEU A 71 21.83 -11.41 8.04
CA LEU A 71 20.56 -11.94 8.54
C LEU A 71 20.31 -13.37 8.05
N LEU A 72 20.51 -13.64 6.75
CA LEU A 72 20.35 -14.97 6.16
C LEU A 72 21.26 -16.01 6.82
N LYS A 73 22.52 -15.66 7.05
CA LYS A 73 23.48 -16.54 7.74
C LYS A 73 23.05 -16.79 9.18
N LYS A 74 22.69 -15.75 9.93
CA LYS A 74 22.36 -15.87 11.36
C LYS A 74 21.02 -16.53 11.65
N LYS A 75 19.99 -16.23 10.85
CA LYS A 75 18.64 -16.76 11.06
C LYS A 75 18.42 -18.13 10.39
N TYR A 76 18.98 -18.33 9.20
CA TYR A 76 18.67 -19.49 8.36
C TYR A 76 19.89 -20.37 8.02
N ASP A 77 21.07 -20.05 8.56
CA ASP A 77 22.33 -20.75 8.26
C ASP A 77 22.66 -20.85 6.76
N VAL A 78 22.28 -19.82 6.00
CA VAL A 78 22.59 -19.75 4.56
C VAL A 78 23.92 -19.04 4.35
N GLU A 79 24.84 -19.71 3.66
CA GLU A 79 26.14 -19.12 3.32
C GLU A 79 25.99 -17.89 2.41
N PRO A 80 26.71 -16.78 2.72
CA PRO A 80 26.68 -15.57 1.92
C PRO A 80 27.17 -15.81 0.49
N LYS A 81 26.31 -15.48 -0.46
CA LYS A 81 26.55 -15.63 -1.88
C LYS A 81 26.44 -14.30 -2.60
N GLU A 82 26.81 -14.32 -3.87
CA GLU A 82 26.88 -13.13 -4.72
C GLU A 82 25.53 -12.41 -4.84
N VAL A 83 25.57 -11.08 -4.74
CA VAL A 83 24.43 -10.21 -5.04
C VAL A 83 24.87 -9.19 -6.08
N ILE A 84 24.09 -9.06 -7.16
CA ILE A 84 24.40 -8.16 -8.27
C ILE A 84 23.48 -6.95 -8.22
N ILE A 85 24.08 -5.76 -8.25
CA ILE A 85 23.40 -4.47 -8.34
C ILE A 85 23.76 -3.83 -9.68
N ASN A 86 22.73 -3.62 -10.51
CA ASN A 86 22.88 -2.84 -11.73
C ASN A 86 22.66 -1.36 -11.40
N THR A 87 23.68 -0.53 -11.64
CA THR A 87 23.71 0.89 -11.28
C THR A 87 22.73 1.73 -12.12
N ASP A 88 22.39 1.33 -13.35
CA ASP A 88 21.33 1.95 -14.14
C ASP A 88 19.96 1.64 -13.54
N HIS A 89 19.74 0.39 -13.14
CA HIS A 89 18.50 -0.06 -12.52
C HIS A 89 18.27 0.62 -11.17
N ALA A 90 19.31 0.71 -10.33
CA ALA A 90 19.23 1.30 -9.00
C ALA A 90 18.81 2.77 -9.03
N GLN A 91 19.18 3.52 -10.07
CA GLN A 91 18.73 4.91 -10.26
C GLN A 91 17.22 5.02 -10.47
N LEU A 92 16.56 4.02 -11.05
CA LEU A 92 15.11 4.05 -11.21
C LEU A 92 14.38 3.96 -9.85
N PHE A 93 15.03 3.41 -8.82
CA PHE A 93 14.47 3.32 -7.48
C PHE A 93 14.23 4.70 -6.86
N ILE A 94 15.18 5.64 -6.99
CA ILE A 94 15.03 7.01 -6.43
C ILE A 94 13.98 7.86 -7.16
N MET A 95 13.34 7.30 -8.18
CA MET A 95 12.28 7.94 -8.96
C MET A 95 11.08 6.99 -9.17
N SER A 96 10.95 5.90 -8.42
CA SER A 96 9.93 4.88 -8.74
C SER A 96 8.50 5.39 -8.61
N THR A 97 8.22 6.35 -7.74
CA THR A 97 6.93 7.07 -7.66
C THR A 97 6.56 7.85 -8.92
N LEU A 98 7.51 8.07 -9.81
CA LEU A 98 7.34 8.87 -11.03
C LEU A 98 7.22 7.99 -12.28
N LEU A 99 7.50 6.69 -12.15
CA LEU A 99 7.68 5.76 -13.26
C LEU A 99 6.57 4.70 -13.35
N TRP A 100 5.63 4.67 -12.41
CA TRP A 100 4.51 3.74 -12.49
C TRP A 100 3.57 4.11 -13.64
N GLU A 101 2.96 3.09 -14.24
CA GLU A 101 2.00 3.23 -15.33
C GLU A 101 0.86 2.23 -15.13
N ILE A 102 -0.38 2.71 -15.20
CA ILE A 102 -1.58 1.88 -15.21
C ILE A 102 -2.12 1.86 -16.65
N ASN A 103 -2.21 0.66 -17.23
CA ASN A 103 -2.80 0.44 -18.54
C ASN A 103 -4.25 -0.02 -18.36
N HIS A 104 -5.22 0.77 -18.80
CA HIS A 104 -6.63 0.45 -18.66
C HIS A 104 -7.41 0.87 -19.91
N GLU A 105 -8.02 -0.11 -20.59
CA GLU A 105 -8.89 0.10 -21.76
C GLU A 105 -8.26 0.99 -22.86
N GLY A 106 -6.94 0.88 -23.06
CA GLY A 106 -6.18 1.68 -24.04
C GLY A 106 -5.69 3.04 -23.53
N ALA A 107 -6.09 3.46 -22.34
CA ALA A 107 -5.54 4.64 -21.66
C ALA A 107 -4.28 4.27 -20.84
N LYS A 108 -3.25 5.13 -20.94
CA LYS A 108 -2.04 5.09 -20.11
C LYS A 108 -2.11 6.17 -19.03
N VAL A 109 -2.38 5.75 -17.80
CA VAL A 109 -2.39 6.65 -16.64
C VAL A 109 -1.03 6.60 -15.96
N THR A 110 -0.43 7.77 -15.76
CA THR A 110 0.88 7.98 -15.13
C THR A 110 0.77 9.11 -14.12
N LEU A 111 1.82 9.37 -13.34
CA LEU A 111 1.85 10.53 -12.45
C LEU A 111 1.67 11.86 -13.22
N PHE A 112 2.32 12.01 -14.38
CA PHE A 112 2.34 13.29 -15.10
C PHE A 112 1.00 13.66 -15.75
N ASN A 113 0.24 12.68 -16.21
CA ASN A 113 -1.05 12.92 -16.88
C ASN A 113 -2.26 12.57 -15.99
N GLY A 114 -2.08 11.85 -14.89
CA GLY A 114 -3.11 11.52 -13.92
C GLY A 114 -3.11 12.41 -12.68
N SER A 115 -2.18 13.36 -12.57
CA SER A 115 -2.08 14.21 -11.38
C SER A 115 -3.11 15.34 -11.32
N ASP A 116 -3.58 15.83 -12.47
CA ASP A 116 -4.68 16.79 -12.54
C ASP A 116 -6.02 16.07 -12.32
N PRO A 117 -6.72 16.31 -11.19
CA PRO A 117 -7.98 15.63 -10.88
C PRO A 117 -9.12 15.98 -11.85
N ASN A 118 -9.00 17.07 -12.62
CA ASN A 118 -10.02 17.47 -13.59
C ASN A 118 -9.86 16.77 -14.95
N SER A 119 -8.66 16.28 -15.25
CA SER A 119 -8.35 15.51 -16.46
C SER A 119 -9.06 14.14 -16.47
N GLU A 120 -9.25 13.55 -17.65
CA GLU A 120 -9.82 12.20 -17.77
C GLU A 120 -8.98 11.14 -17.04
N ASN A 121 -7.66 11.22 -17.19
CA ASN A 121 -6.72 10.33 -16.51
C ASN A 121 -6.72 10.53 -14.99
N GLY A 122 -6.88 11.77 -14.50
CA GLY A 122 -7.01 12.04 -13.07
C GLY A 122 -8.31 11.50 -12.48
N LYS A 123 -9.42 11.61 -13.23
CA LYS A 123 -10.69 10.97 -12.86
C LYS A 123 -10.58 9.44 -12.83
N LEU A 124 -9.84 8.84 -13.76
CA LEU A 124 -9.56 7.40 -13.73
C LEU A 124 -8.71 7.03 -12.52
N LEU A 125 -7.61 7.75 -12.27
CA LEU A 125 -6.75 7.50 -11.12
C LEU A 125 -7.52 7.60 -9.81
N ALA A 126 -8.40 8.59 -9.67
CA ALA A 126 -9.24 8.78 -8.49
C ALA A 126 -10.25 7.63 -8.23
N LYS A 127 -10.59 6.81 -9.25
CA LYS A 127 -11.42 5.61 -9.04
C LYS A 127 -10.66 4.53 -8.25
N TRP A 128 -9.35 4.42 -8.47
CA TRP A 128 -8.50 3.41 -7.85
C TRP A 128 -7.82 3.93 -6.58
N PHE A 129 -7.39 5.19 -6.62
CA PHE A 129 -6.69 5.89 -5.54
C PHE A 129 -7.34 7.26 -5.35
N PRO A 130 -8.47 7.33 -4.60
CA PRO A 130 -9.18 8.57 -4.34
C PRO A 130 -8.25 9.65 -3.81
N SER A 131 -8.35 10.85 -4.38
CA SER A 131 -7.54 11.98 -3.92
C SER A 131 -7.89 12.30 -2.47
N THR A 132 -6.86 12.47 -1.66
CA THR A 132 -7.00 12.94 -0.28
C THR A 132 -6.51 14.38 -0.14
N ASP A 133 -6.30 15.14 -1.25
CA ASP A 133 -5.95 16.58 -1.31
C ASP A 133 -7.05 17.52 -0.80
N ILE A 134 -7.40 17.35 0.49
CA ILE A 134 -8.39 18.15 1.21
C ILE A 134 -7.97 19.62 1.36
N HIS A 135 -6.67 19.92 1.32
CA HIS A 135 -6.16 21.29 1.41
C HIS A 135 -5.82 21.90 0.06
N ARG A 136 -6.11 21.21 -1.06
CA ARG A 136 -5.88 21.72 -2.43
C ARG A 136 -4.47 22.28 -2.62
N LEU A 137 -3.45 21.55 -2.16
CA LEU A 137 -2.05 22.01 -2.28
C LEU A 137 -1.71 22.34 -3.75
N GLN A 138 -2.17 21.50 -4.67
CA GLN A 138 -1.94 21.66 -6.10
C GLN A 138 -3.14 22.34 -6.82
N GLY A 139 -4.05 22.96 -6.06
CA GLY A 139 -5.30 23.50 -6.60
C GLY A 139 -5.10 24.71 -7.52
N THR A 140 -4.09 25.54 -7.26
CA THR A 140 -3.74 26.71 -8.08
C THR A 140 -2.22 26.87 -8.18
N HIS A 141 -1.74 27.57 -9.20
CA HIS A 141 -0.32 27.89 -9.35
C HIS A 141 0.24 28.68 -8.16
N HIS A 142 -0.58 29.58 -7.58
CA HIS A 142 -0.24 30.34 -6.37
C HIS A 142 0.03 29.41 -5.18
N ARG A 143 -0.87 28.46 -4.91
CA ARG A 143 -0.73 27.51 -3.80
C ARG A 143 0.49 26.60 -3.97
N ALA A 144 0.71 26.10 -5.19
CA ALA A 144 1.87 25.26 -5.51
C ALA A 144 3.21 26.02 -5.37
N SER A 145 3.21 27.34 -5.55
CA SER A 145 4.40 28.19 -5.42
C SER A 145 4.86 28.38 -3.97
N CYS A 146 4.03 28.03 -2.98
CA CYS A 146 4.41 28.06 -1.57
C CYS A 146 5.50 27.02 -1.19
N THR A 147 5.84 26.10 -2.09
CA THR A 147 6.97 25.18 -1.95
C THR A 147 8.04 25.53 -2.96
N ASN A 148 9.01 26.36 -2.55
CA ASN A 148 10.06 26.86 -3.43
C ASN A 148 11.17 27.59 -2.68
N ILE A 149 12.23 28.00 -3.39
CA ILE A 149 13.31 28.82 -2.85
C ILE A 149 13.19 30.27 -3.32
N TYR A 150 13.21 31.20 -2.36
CA TYR A 150 13.14 32.64 -2.63
C TYR A 150 14.30 33.37 -1.96
N LYS A 151 14.74 34.46 -2.58
CA LYS A 151 15.80 35.30 -2.05
C LYS A 151 15.26 36.19 -0.92
N THR A 152 15.99 36.28 0.18
CA THR A 152 15.65 37.09 1.36
C THR A 152 16.27 38.48 1.28
N LYS A 153 15.87 39.38 2.18
CA LYS A 153 16.30 40.78 2.21
C LYS A 153 17.81 40.97 2.39
N ASP A 154 18.46 40.14 3.20
CA ASP A 154 19.92 40.09 3.40
C ASP A 154 20.68 39.46 2.21
N GLY A 155 19.98 39.06 1.15
CA GLY A 155 20.59 38.48 -0.05
C GLY A 155 20.90 36.99 0.04
N LYS A 156 20.59 36.33 1.17
CA LYS A 156 20.55 34.87 1.28
C LYS A 156 19.29 34.31 0.60
N TYR A 157 19.09 33.01 0.74
CA TYR A 157 17.93 32.31 0.19
C TYR A 157 17.25 31.49 1.28
N PHE A 158 15.92 31.42 1.20
CA PHE A 158 15.10 30.64 2.11
C PHE A 158 14.21 29.69 1.31
N HIS A 159 14.25 28.41 1.64
CA HIS A 159 13.31 27.43 1.13
C HIS A 159 12.08 27.42 2.04
N ILE A 160 10.98 28.01 1.59
CA ILE A 160 9.67 27.88 2.23
C ILE A 160 8.97 26.63 1.69
N HIS A 161 8.19 25.95 2.52
CA HIS A 161 7.48 24.73 2.12
C HIS A 161 6.01 24.78 2.53
N GLY A 162 5.10 24.57 1.58
CA GLY A 162 3.65 24.51 1.79
C GLY A 162 3.16 23.20 2.44
N SER A 163 4.08 22.27 2.71
CA SER A 163 3.80 20.94 3.28
C SER A 163 2.69 20.23 2.51
N MET A 164 1.66 19.75 3.18
CA MET A 164 0.42 19.28 2.53
C MET A 164 -0.77 20.21 2.83
N ASN A 165 -0.50 21.36 3.44
CA ASN A 165 -1.46 22.43 3.67
C ASN A 165 -0.68 23.75 3.60
N PRO A 166 -0.74 24.50 2.49
CA PRO A 166 0.06 25.70 2.31
C PRO A 166 -0.46 26.89 3.13
N ASP A 167 -1.69 26.84 3.65
CA ASP A 167 -2.34 27.98 4.31
C ASP A 167 -1.49 28.58 5.45
N PRO A 168 -0.93 27.79 6.41
CA PRO A 168 -0.10 28.37 7.47
C PRO A 168 1.21 28.97 6.96
N SER A 169 1.77 28.44 5.87
CA SER A 169 2.98 29.01 5.26
C SER A 169 2.66 30.31 4.52
N LEU A 170 1.48 30.42 3.89
CA LEU A 170 0.99 31.65 3.27
C LEU A 170 0.69 32.73 4.33
N ASP A 171 0.05 32.35 5.45
CA ASP A 171 -0.18 33.25 6.59
C ASP A 171 1.14 33.80 7.13
N SER A 172 2.18 32.96 7.21
CA SER A 172 3.48 33.34 7.76
C SER A 172 4.19 34.46 6.98
N ILE A 173 3.83 34.66 5.70
CA ILE A 173 4.37 35.71 4.83
C ILE A 173 3.31 36.74 4.40
N GLY A 174 2.10 36.66 4.97
CA GLY A 174 1.00 37.58 4.69
C GLY A 174 0.49 37.56 3.25
N LEU A 175 0.50 36.39 2.60
CA LEU A 175 -0.13 36.18 1.28
C LEU A 175 -1.52 35.55 1.44
N PRO A 176 -2.50 35.92 0.59
CA PRO A 176 -3.81 35.29 0.61
C PRO A 176 -3.74 33.82 0.19
N TYR A 177 -4.72 33.02 0.62
CA TYR A 177 -4.79 31.59 0.28
C TYR A 177 -5.03 31.31 -1.20
N GLU A 178 -5.70 32.23 -1.89
CA GLU A 178 -5.98 32.17 -3.32
C GLU A 178 -5.56 33.49 -3.97
N MET A 179 -4.98 33.36 -5.16
CA MET A 179 -4.62 34.49 -6.00
C MET A 179 -4.67 34.01 -7.45
N ASP A 180 -5.48 34.68 -8.27
CA ASP A 180 -5.56 34.37 -9.69
C ASP A 180 -4.26 34.78 -10.37
N GLN A 181 -3.59 33.80 -10.96
CA GLN A 181 -2.31 34.01 -11.65
C GLN A 181 -2.42 33.42 -13.06
N PRO A 182 -2.08 34.19 -14.11
CA PRO A 182 -2.29 33.77 -15.49
C PRO A 182 -1.34 32.65 -15.93
N SER A 183 -0.25 32.42 -15.18
CA SER A 183 0.70 31.35 -15.44
C SER A 183 1.45 30.95 -14.18
N VAL A 184 2.20 29.85 -14.26
CA VAL A 184 3.12 29.41 -13.21
C VAL A 184 4.17 30.49 -12.92
N GLU A 185 4.74 31.09 -13.96
CA GLU A 185 5.79 32.12 -13.84
C GLU A 185 5.28 33.37 -13.11
N ALA A 186 4.05 33.81 -13.43
CA ALA A 186 3.43 34.95 -12.76
C ALA A 186 3.19 34.67 -11.26
N SER A 187 2.90 33.41 -10.92
CA SER A 187 2.60 33.00 -9.54
C SER A 187 3.77 33.05 -8.57
N TRP A 188 5.01 33.19 -9.06
CA TRP A 188 6.19 33.33 -8.19
C TRP A 188 6.41 34.76 -7.70
N ASN A 189 5.96 35.77 -8.46
CA ASN A 189 6.24 37.18 -8.17
C ASN A 189 5.76 37.63 -6.78
N PRO A 190 4.56 37.26 -6.30
CA PRO A 190 4.12 37.63 -4.95
C PRO A 190 5.05 37.10 -3.86
N PHE A 191 5.58 35.89 -4.02
CA PHE A 191 6.52 35.29 -3.06
C PHE A 191 7.89 35.95 -3.11
N ILE A 192 8.39 36.26 -4.32
CA ILE A 192 9.64 37.01 -4.52
C ILE A 192 9.56 38.37 -3.83
N GLU A 193 8.45 39.09 -4.01
CA GLU A 193 8.25 40.40 -3.39
C GLU A 193 8.17 40.30 -1.86
N LYS A 194 7.38 39.37 -1.32
CA LYS A 194 7.17 39.25 0.13
C LYS A 194 8.40 38.74 0.86
N ILE A 195 9.01 37.64 0.41
CA ILE A 195 10.16 37.06 1.10
C ILE A 195 11.40 37.95 0.91
N GLY A 196 11.50 38.69 -0.21
CA GLY A 196 12.54 39.68 -0.44
C GLY A 196 12.52 40.87 0.54
N GLN A 197 11.47 41.01 1.36
CA GLN A 197 11.35 42.04 2.40
C GLN A 197 11.69 41.52 3.81
N ILE A 198 11.94 40.22 3.97
CA ILE A 198 12.18 39.56 5.26
C ILE A 198 13.65 39.11 5.35
N GLU A 199 14.30 39.34 6.49
CA GLU A 199 15.66 38.83 6.74
C GLU A 199 15.66 37.30 6.88
N SER A 200 16.74 36.61 6.49
CA SER A 200 16.78 35.14 6.52
C SER A 200 16.48 34.53 7.89
N ASP A 201 17.02 35.15 8.94
CA ASP A 201 16.92 34.65 10.31
C ASP A 201 15.51 34.89 10.88
N ASP A 202 14.88 36.02 10.50
CA ASP A 202 13.48 36.28 10.80
C ASP A 202 12.56 35.30 10.07
N MET A 203 12.81 35.03 8.79
CA MET A 203 12.04 34.03 8.04
C MET A 203 12.19 32.62 8.64
N GLN A 204 13.39 32.25 9.09
CA GLN A 204 13.62 30.99 9.79
C GLN A 204 12.80 30.90 11.08
N ARG A 205 12.81 31.95 11.91
CA ARG A 205 12.07 32.04 13.17
C ARG A 205 10.56 32.00 12.94
N ILE A 206 10.05 32.80 11.99
CA ILE A 206 8.63 32.85 11.60
C ILE A 206 8.17 31.47 11.16
N ALA A 207 8.89 30.83 10.23
CA ALA A 207 8.50 29.53 9.71
C ALA A 207 8.58 28.44 10.78
N SER A 208 9.70 28.31 11.50
CA SER A 208 9.96 27.16 12.37
C SER A 208 9.37 27.29 13.77
N ASP A 209 9.42 28.48 14.36
CA ASP A 209 9.14 28.67 15.79
C ASP A 209 7.73 29.22 16.02
N GLU A 210 7.27 30.13 15.16
CA GLU A 210 5.92 30.71 15.25
C GLU A 210 4.87 29.83 14.56
N TYR A 211 5.01 29.59 13.25
CA TYR A 211 4.03 28.85 12.46
C TYR A 211 4.27 27.34 12.45
N LYS A 212 5.44 26.91 12.94
CA LYS A 212 5.86 25.52 12.99
C LYS A 212 5.67 24.82 11.65
N GLN A 213 6.04 25.49 10.56
CA GLN A 213 6.06 24.97 9.20
C GLN A 213 7.45 24.52 8.80
N ALA A 214 7.52 23.74 7.73
CA ALA A 214 8.77 23.34 7.13
C ALA A 214 9.38 24.52 6.36
N GLY A 215 10.63 24.83 6.67
CA GLY A 215 11.39 25.86 5.98
C GLY A 215 12.82 25.93 6.50
N THR A 216 13.76 26.34 5.64
CA THR A 216 15.16 26.49 6.04
C THR A 216 15.86 27.55 5.22
N ILE A 217 16.84 28.21 5.82
CA ILE A 217 17.87 28.95 5.10
C ILE A 217 18.62 27.96 4.19
N CYS A 218 18.90 28.36 2.95
CA CYS A 218 19.73 27.57 2.05
C CYS A 218 21.20 27.77 2.41
N TRP A 219 21.77 26.83 3.15
CA TRP A 219 23.16 26.87 3.58
C TRP A 219 24.08 26.37 2.47
N THR A 220 25.34 26.80 2.45
CA THR A 220 26.40 26.06 1.76
C THR A 220 26.84 24.85 2.59
N LYS A 221 27.57 23.91 1.97
CA LYS A 221 28.14 22.74 2.67
C LYS A 221 28.98 23.15 3.88
N GLU A 222 29.83 24.17 3.71
CA GLU A 222 30.73 24.64 4.76
C GLU A 222 30.00 25.38 5.87
N GLU A 223 29.01 26.22 5.55
CA GLU A 223 28.23 26.90 6.59
C GLU A 223 27.40 25.89 7.40
N TYR A 224 26.76 24.91 6.76
CA TYR A 224 26.05 23.85 7.47
C TYR A 224 27.00 23.08 8.38
N LYS A 225 28.14 22.61 7.85
CA LYS A 225 29.14 21.86 8.62
C LYS A 225 29.65 22.63 9.83
N ASN A 226 29.79 23.95 9.71
CA ASN A 226 30.27 24.82 10.78
C ASN A 226 29.17 25.31 11.74
N SER A 227 27.90 25.14 11.39
CA SER A 227 26.76 25.46 12.26
C SER A 227 26.73 24.57 13.51
N GLU A 228 26.02 25.02 14.55
CA GLU A 228 25.79 24.22 15.76
C GLU A 228 25.09 22.88 15.43
N HIS A 229 24.12 22.91 14.52
CA HIS A 229 23.37 21.72 14.12
C HIS A 229 24.22 20.73 13.32
N GLY A 230 25.02 21.22 12.37
CA GLY A 230 25.94 20.37 11.61
C GLY A 230 26.99 19.71 12.50
N LYS A 231 27.55 20.45 13.46
CA LYS A 231 28.49 19.91 14.46
C LYS A 231 27.84 18.85 15.36
N ALA A 232 26.60 19.06 15.80
CA ALA A 232 25.89 18.12 16.64
C ALA A 232 25.61 16.77 15.95
N ASN A 233 25.46 16.77 14.62
CA ASN A 233 25.19 15.57 13.83
C ASN A 233 26.45 14.98 13.15
N ALA A 234 27.63 15.58 13.35
CA ALA A 234 28.85 15.23 12.61
C ALA A 234 29.36 13.79 12.82
N ASN A 235 28.98 13.17 13.94
CA ASN A 235 29.38 11.80 14.29
C ASN A 235 28.35 10.74 13.91
N VAL A 236 27.25 11.14 13.25
CA VAL A 236 26.20 10.21 12.84
C VAL A 236 26.42 9.79 11.38
N GLY A 237 26.34 8.49 11.12
CA GLY A 237 26.37 7.92 9.78
C GLY A 237 25.02 8.03 9.08
N LEU A 238 24.52 6.91 8.55
CA LEU A 238 23.22 6.84 7.85
C LEU A 238 22.03 6.61 8.78
N PHE A 239 22.25 5.99 9.95
CA PHE A 239 21.23 5.70 10.95
C PHE A 239 21.90 5.45 12.31
N GLU A 240 21.10 5.44 13.38
CA GLU A 240 21.52 5.14 14.75
C GLU A 240 20.66 4.02 15.34
N ILE A 241 21.25 3.17 16.17
CA ILE A 241 20.52 2.12 16.90
C ILE A 241 20.83 2.24 18.38
N ARG A 242 19.79 2.24 19.22
CA ARG A 242 19.91 2.23 20.68
C ARG A 242 19.19 1.03 21.28
N HIS A 243 19.90 0.27 22.11
CA HIS A 243 19.36 -0.88 22.83
C HIS A 243 18.69 -0.46 24.13
N HIS A 244 17.53 -1.04 24.40
CA HIS A 244 16.74 -0.86 25.62
C HIS A 244 16.55 -2.24 26.28
N PRO A 245 17.44 -2.62 27.20
CA PRO A 245 17.39 -3.94 27.82
C PRO A 245 16.14 -4.10 28.69
N ASN A 246 15.59 -5.31 28.69
CA ASN A 246 14.50 -5.70 29.57
C ASN A 246 14.64 -7.20 29.86
N THR A 247 14.68 -7.56 31.15
CA THR A 247 14.91 -8.94 31.61
C THR A 247 13.82 -9.92 31.20
N THR A 248 12.61 -9.45 30.91
CA THR A 248 11.53 -10.31 30.39
C THR A 248 11.63 -10.53 28.89
N GLN A 249 12.36 -9.68 28.17
CA GLN A 249 12.46 -9.68 26.70
C GLN A 249 13.73 -10.43 26.28
N VAL A 250 13.62 -11.75 26.09
CA VAL A 250 14.76 -12.62 25.76
C VAL A 250 15.21 -12.47 24.31
N ALA A 251 16.47 -12.82 24.07
CA ALA A 251 17.06 -12.91 22.74
C ALA A 251 16.22 -13.83 21.84
N SER A 252 15.64 -13.27 20.78
CA SER A 252 14.72 -14.00 19.92
C SER A 252 14.49 -13.33 18.56
N TRP A 253 14.30 -14.17 17.55
CA TRP A 253 13.72 -13.76 16.27
C TRP A 253 12.20 -13.52 16.42
N TRP A 254 11.55 -13.04 15.36
CA TRP A 254 10.09 -13.04 15.28
C TRP A 254 9.55 -14.47 15.05
N PRO A 255 8.25 -14.72 15.30
CA PRO A 255 7.66 -16.05 15.20
C PRO A 255 7.76 -16.63 13.78
N GLU A 256 8.05 -17.92 13.71
CA GLU A 256 8.05 -18.65 12.43
C GLU A 256 6.63 -18.73 11.86
N THR A 257 6.55 -18.67 10.52
CA THR A 257 5.31 -18.89 9.76
C THR A 257 5.55 -19.97 8.71
N LYS A 258 4.48 -20.53 8.13
CA LYS A 258 4.62 -21.54 7.07
C LYS A 258 5.38 -21.01 5.84
N GLN A 259 5.36 -19.70 5.64
CA GLN A 259 6.00 -19.00 4.54
C GLN A 259 7.45 -18.59 4.86
N ALA A 260 7.89 -18.71 6.11
CA ALA A 260 9.24 -18.38 6.53
C ALA A 260 10.26 -19.32 5.89
N SER A 261 11.20 -18.74 5.16
CA SER A 261 12.28 -19.45 4.47
C SER A 261 13.38 -18.45 4.10
N PRO A 262 14.60 -18.91 3.77
CA PRO A 262 15.62 -18.01 3.21
C PRO A 262 15.14 -17.21 2.00
N LYS A 263 14.27 -17.83 1.17
CA LYS A 263 13.67 -17.20 -0.01
C LYS A 263 12.77 -16.01 0.34
N ARG A 264 12.17 -16.01 1.52
CA ARG A 264 11.29 -14.94 2.04
C ARG A 264 11.79 -14.55 3.43
N PRO A 265 12.95 -13.87 3.51
CA PRO A 265 13.73 -13.76 4.73
C PRO A 265 13.03 -13.02 5.87
N LEU A 266 12.00 -12.20 5.58
CA LEU A 266 11.21 -11.50 6.60
C LEU A 266 9.77 -12.02 6.72
N ALA A 267 9.43 -13.17 6.11
CA ALA A 267 8.09 -13.72 6.23
C ALA A 267 7.72 -13.99 7.70
N GLY A 268 6.53 -13.54 8.09
CA GLY A 268 6.03 -13.59 9.47
C GLY A 268 6.35 -12.37 10.33
N LEU A 269 7.28 -11.50 9.92
CA LEU A 269 7.59 -10.26 10.62
C LEU A 269 6.41 -9.27 10.46
N LYS A 270 5.84 -8.80 11.57
CA LYS A 270 4.72 -7.85 11.56
C LYS A 270 5.20 -6.42 11.80
N ILE A 271 4.77 -5.50 10.93
CA ILE A 271 5.16 -4.08 10.97
C ILE A 271 3.93 -3.20 11.03
N VAL A 272 3.81 -2.38 12.07
CA VAL A 272 2.84 -1.28 12.10
C VAL A 272 3.50 -0.04 11.47
N ASP A 273 2.91 0.42 10.37
CA ASP A 273 3.42 1.54 9.57
C ASP A 273 2.56 2.80 9.82
N ILE A 274 3.08 3.74 10.61
CA ILE A 274 2.43 5.02 10.95
C ILE A 274 3.13 6.14 10.16
N THR A 275 3.10 6.04 8.83
CA THR A 275 3.85 6.92 7.93
C THR A 275 3.04 7.43 6.73
N ARG A 276 3.52 8.53 6.14
CA ARG A 276 2.96 9.23 4.97
C ARG A 276 4.10 9.70 4.06
N VAL A 277 3.78 10.08 2.83
CA VAL A 277 4.73 10.65 1.85
C VAL A 277 5.73 9.62 1.29
N ILE A 278 7.05 9.76 1.47
CA ILE A 278 8.06 8.94 0.75
C ILE A 278 9.08 8.25 1.68
N ALA A 279 9.90 8.99 2.43
CA ALA A 279 11.05 8.43 3.15
C ALA A 279 10.70 7.26 4.08
N ALA A 280 9.83 7.50 5.06
CA ALA A 280 9.40 6.45 5.99
C ALA A 280 8.53 5.35 5.32
N PRO A 281 7.58 5.66 4.40
CA PRO A 281 6.88 4.63 3.64
C PRO A 281 7.78 3.70 2.83
N ALA A 282 8.90 4.21 2.29
CA ALA A 282 9.87 3.42 1.54
C ALA A 282 10.55 2.36 2.42
N ILE A 283 10.75 2.62 3.71
CA ILE A 283 11.25 1.64 4.69
C ILE A 283 10.32 0.43 4.75
N ALA A 284 9.04 0.67 5.05
CA ALA A 284 8.07 -0.40 5.22
C ALA A 284 7.78 -1.14 3.89
N ARG A 285 7.78 -0.43 2.76
CA ARG A 285 7.69 -1.04 1.41
C ARG A 285 8.86 -2.00 1.16
N GLY A 286 10.09 -1.58 1.40
CA GLY A 286 11.25 -2.44 1.17
C GLY A 286 11.31 -3.65 2.11
N LEU A 287 10.91 -3.51 3.36
CA LEU A 287 10.75 -4.67 4.26
C LEU A 287 9.65 -5.63 3.79
N ALA A 288 8.56 -5.11 3.22
CA ALA A 288 7.51 -5.95 2.62
C ALA A 288 8.00 -6.71 1.37
N GLU A 289 8.86 -6.09 0.56
CA GLU A 289 9.53 -6.72 -0.59
C GLU A 289 10.34 -7.96 -0.17
N LEU A 290 10.92 -7.93 1.04
CA LEU A 290 11.66 -9.02 1.68
C LEU A 290 10.78 -10.07 2.40
N GLY A 291 9.47 -9.82 2.51
CA GLY A 291 8.53 -10.77 3.12
C GLY A 291 7.74 -10.27 4.32
N ALA A 292 8.05 -9.09 4.85
CA ALA A 292 7.35 -8.58 6.02
C ALA A 292 5.86 -8.30 5.72
N SER A 293 5.05 -8.39 6.76
CA SER A 293 3.62 -8.13 6.74
C SER A 293 3.36 -6.76 7.35
N VAL A 294 2.85 -5.82 6.55
CA VAL A 294 2.77 -4.41 6.94
C VAL A 294 1.32 -3.97 7.08
N MET A 295 0.93 -3.50 8.26
CA MET A 295 -0.35 -2.83 8.52
C MET A 295 -0.09 -1.33 8.64
N ARG A 296 -0.47 -0.58 7.61
CA ARG A 296 -0.37 0.87 7.57
C ARG A 296 -1.61 1.51 8.20
N ILE A 297 -1.37 2.44 9.12
CA ILE A 297 -2.41 3.19 9.83
C ILE A 297 -2.40 4.63 9.35
N THR A 298 -3.55 5.09 8.85
CA THR A 298 -3.77 6.49 8.48
C THR A 298 -5.11 6.96 9.06
N PRO A 299 -5.22 8.17 9.63
CA PRO A 299 -6.52 8.67 10.05
C PRO A 299 -7.27 9.30 8.84
N PRO A 300 -8.59 9.14 8.74
CA PRO A 300 -9.37 9.57 7.57
C PRO A 300 -9.39 11.09 7.34
N HIS A 301 -9.10 11.87 8.39
CA HIS A 301 -9.11 13.33 8.34
C HIS A 301 -7.75 13.94 7.99
N LEU A 302 -6.67 13.14 7.93
CA LEU A 302 -5.36 13.66 7.53
C LEU A 302 -5.16 13.43 6.03
N GLN A 303 -4.72 14.50 5.38
CA GLN A 303 -4.22 14.55 4.03
C GLN A 303 -3.21 13.43 3.71
N ASP A 304 -3.14 12.94 2.49
CA ASP A 304 -2.05 12.07 2.04
C ASP A 304 -1.79 12.28 0.54
N TYR A 305 -0.72 11.72 0.00
CA TYR A 305 -0.50 11.75 -1.45
C TYR A 305 -0.90 10.42 -2.07
N SER A 306 -2.19 10.30 -2.38
CA SER A 306 -2.77 9.06 -2.94
C SER A 306 -2.07 8.57 -4.20
N GLN A 307 -1.51 9.48 -5.00
CA GLN A 307 -0.77 9.15 -6.23
C GLN A 307 0.53 8.38 -5.96
N LEU A 308 1.11 8.51 -4.76
CA LEU A 308 2.30 7.76 -4.37
C LEU A 308 1.97 6.31 -4.02
N HIS A 309 0.70 5.98 -3.74
CA HIS A 309 0.28 4.62 -3.35
C HIS A 309 0.54 3.61 -4.46
N CYS A 310 0.48 4.00 -5.73
CA CYS A 310 0.83 3.17 -6.89
C CYS A 310 2.23 2.52 -6.78
N ASP A 311 3.15 3.13 -6.02
CA ASP A 311 4.49 2.60 -5.76
C ASP A 311 4.72 2.27 -4.27
N LEU A 312 4.32 3.14 -3.34
CA LEU A 312 4.75 3.06 -1.94
C LEU A 312 3.88 2.18 -1.03
N ASN A 313 2.72 1.74 -1.51
CA ASN A 313 1.79 0.89 -0.75
C ASN A 313 1.84 -0.60 -1.13
N TRP A 314 2.74 -1.01 -2.03
CA TRP A 314 2.94 -2.43 -2.31
C TRP A 314 3.33 -3.20 -1.03
N GLY A 315 2.64 -4.33 -0.80
CA GLY A 315 2.85 -5.18 0.38
C GLY A 315 2.22 -4.69 1.68
N LYS A 316 1.36 -3.66 1.64
CA LYS A 316 0.75 -3.07 2.83
C LYS A 316 -0.77 -3.21 2.84
N TRP A 317 -1.32 -3.70 3.94
CA TRP A 317 -2.72 -3.40 4.29
C TRP A 317 -2.81 -1.97 4.79
N ASN A 318 -3.92 -1.28 4.52
CA ASN A 318 -4.13 0.12 4.86
C ASN A 318 -5.45 0.28 5.61
N THR A 319 -5.37 0.60 6.90
CA THR A 319 -6.55 0.78 7.76
C THR A 319 -6.72 2.24 8.21
N HIS A 320 -7.98 2.61 8.48
CA HIS A 320 -8.34 3.90 9.05
C HIS A 320 -8.49 3.80 10.56
N LEU A 321 -7.63 4.51 11.30
CA LEU A 321 -7.74 4.67 12.75
C LEU A 321 -7.46 6.12 13.12
N ASP A 322 -8.36 6.74 13.87
CA ASP A 322 -8.19 8.08 14.39
C ASP A 322 -7.82 8.02 15.88
N PHE A 323 -6.57 8.35 16.22
CA PHE A 323 -6.08 8.28 17.61
C PHE A 323 -6.77 9.24 18.59
N ARG A 324 -7.59 10.18 18.09
CA ARG A 324 -8.48 11.01 18.92
C ARG A 324 -9.67 10.22 19.45
N ASN A 325 -10.05 9.15 18.77
CA ASN A 325 -11.05 8.19 19.22
C ASN A 325 -10.35 7.11 20.09
N LYS A 326 -10.89 6.87 21.29
CA LYS A 326 -10.31 5.92 22.24
C LYS A 326 -10.33 4.48 21.73
N ASP A 327 -11.38 4.08 21.01
CA ASP A 327 -11.53 2.71 20.50
C ASP A 327 -10.54 2.45 19.36
N ASP A 328 -10.35 3.42 18.48
CA ASP A 328 -9.37 3.31 17.40
C ASP A 328 -7.92 3.35 17.93
N LEU A 329 -7.67 4.16 18.97
CA LEU A 329 -6.39 4.14 19.66
C LEU A 329 -6.12 2.78 20.32
N GLU A 330 -7.13 2.14 20.89
CA GLU A 330 -6.96 0.80 21.48
C GLU A 330 -6.71 -0.27 20.40
N LYS A 331 -7.40 -0.23 19.26
CA LYS A 331 -7.09 -1.11 18.10
C LYS A 331 -5.66 -0.91 17.62
N ALA A 332 -5.18 0.34 17.54
CA ALA A 332 -3.78 0.61 17.18
C ALA A 332 -2.81 0.00 18.20
N ARG A 333 -3.12 0.07 19.50
CA ARG A 333 -2.34 -0.58 20.56
C ARG A 333 -2.35 -2.10 20.43
N GLU A 334 -3.49 -2.70 20.12
CA GLU A 334 -3.58 -4.15 19.86
C GLU A 334 -2.70 -4.58 18.69
N LEU A 335 -2.75 -3.84 17.57
CA LEU A 335 -1.85 -4.07 16.42
C LEU A 335 -0.37 -3.99 16.83
N ILE A 336 0.01 -2.98 17.63
CA ILE A 336 1.38 -2.78 18.11
C ILE A 336 1.81 -3.88 19.10
N ARG A 337 0.90 -4.36 19.97
CA ARG A 337 1.18 -5.46 20.91
C ARG A 337 1.57 -6.74 20.18
N ASP A 338 1.06 -6.97 18.98
CA ASP A 338 1.39 -8.13 18.15
C ASP A 338 2.52 -7.85 17.13
N ALA A 339 2.90 -6.58 16.93
CA ALA A 339 3.94 -6.19 15.99
C ALA A 339 5.36 -6.45 16.50
N ASP A 340 6.29 -6.59 15.55
CA ASP A 340 7.73 -6.68 15.81
C ASP A 340 8.44 -5.35 15.59
N VAL A 341 7.89 -4.52 14.71
CA VAL A 341 8.42 -3.20 14.33
C VAL A 341 7.28 -2.19 14.27
N VAL A 342 7.52 -0.98 14.78
CA VAL A 342 6.69 0.19 14.51
C VAL A 342 7.53 1.19 13.74
N VAL A 343 7.04 1.69 12.60
CA VAL A 343 7.69 2.73 11.81
C VAL A 343 6.87 4.02 11.92
N THR A 344 7.53 5.16 12.20
CA THR A 344 6.90 6.48 12.23
C THR A 344 7.74 7.51 11.48
N GLY A 345 7.06 8.38 10.74
CA GLY A 345 7.64 9.55 10.05
C GLY A 345 6.96 10.87 10.45
N TYR A 346 6.24 10.88 11.58
CA TYR A 346 5.65 12.11 12.11
C TYR A 346 6.71 12.96 12.81
N ARG A 347 6.49 14.29 12.85
CA ARG A 347 7.36 15.22 13.56
C ARG A 347 7.65 14.70 14.99
N PRO A 348 8.91 14.78 15.46
CA PRO A 348 9.28 14.33 16.81
C PRO A 348 8.32 14.83 17.89
N GLY A 349 7.89 13.92 18.77
CA GLY A 349 6.99 14.19 19.89
C GLY A 349 5.49 14.24 19.57
N VAL A 350 5.07 14.26 18.30
CA VAL A 350 3.63 14.38 17.95
C VAL A 350 2.80 13.20 18.42
N LEU A 351 3.38 11.99 18.44
CA LEU A 351 2.69 10.76 18.87
C LEU A 351 2.68 10.56 20.39
N ASP A 352 3.48 11.30 21.15
CA ASP A 352 3.63 11.15 22.59
C ASP A 352 2.31 11.40 23.32
N LYS A 353 1.53 12.40 22.87
CA LYS A 353 0.21 12.73 23.43
C LYS A 353 -0.83 11.62 23.31
N TYR A 354 -0.60 10.63 22.45
CA TYR A 354 -1.46 9.44 22.30
C TYR A 354 -0.88 8.21 23.03
N GLY A 355 0.28 8.34 23.67
CA GLY A 355 1.02 7.22 24.22
C GLY A 355 1.64 6.31 23.15
N LEU A 356 1.78 6.81 21.91
CA LEU A 356 2.39 6.11 20.78
C LEU A 356 3.78 6.66 20.43
N GLY A 357 4.37 7.43 21.35
CA GLY A 357 5.79 7.77 21.34
C GLY A 357 6.67 6.58 21.74
N ASN A 358 7.98 6.77 21.73
CA ASN A 358 8.95 5.72 22.05
C ASN A 358 8.71 5.07 23.41
N ASP A 359 8.60 5.89 24.46
CA ASP A 359 8.39 5.42 25.83
C ASP A 359 7.02 4.73 25.96
N GLY A 360 5.98 5.30 25.35
CA GLY A 360 4.63 4.75 25.37
C GLY A 360 4.52 3.39 24.68
N ILE A 361 5.17 3.22 23.52
CA ILE A 361 5.22 1.94 22.81
C ILE A 361 6.02 0.91 23.63
N ARG A 362 7.18 1.28 24.20
CA ARG A 362 7.96 0.36 25.04
C ARG A 362 7.19 -0.09 26.27
N GLU A 363 6.51 0.85 26.94
CA GLU A 363 5.67 0.58 28.10
C GLU A 363 4.52 -0.38 27.74
N LEU A 364 3.88 -0.17 26.58
CA LEU A 364 2.80 -1.02 26.06
C LEU A 364 3.22 -2.48 25.89
N VAL A 365 4.49 -2.72 25.53
CA VAL A 365 5.03 -4.06 25.23
C VAL A 365 5.97 -4.60 26.31
N LYS A 366 6.12 -3.90 27.45
CA LYS A 366 7.14 -4.26 28.46
C LYS A 366 7.00 -5.68 29.00
N GLY A 367 5.77 -6.19 29.09
CA GLY A 367 5.47 -7.53 29.59
C GLY A 367 5.63 -8.66 28.56
N ARG A 368 5.96 -8.34 27.30
CA ARG A 368 6.19 -9.35 26.26
C ARG A 368 7.51 -10.08 26.50
N SER A 369 7.56 -11.34 26.09
CA SER A 369 8.80 -12.14 26.05
C SER A 369 9.77 -11.70 24.94
N ARG A 370 9.27 -10.95 23.96
CA ARG A 370 10.03 -10.43 22.82
C ARG A 370 9.89 -8.92 22.78
N GLY A 371 11.01 -8.20 22.67
CA GLY A 371 11.01 -6.75 22.55
C GLY A 371 10.64 -6.26 21.16
N ILE A 372 10.48 -4.94 21.03
CA ILE A 372 10.01 -4.27 19.81
C ILE A 372 11.10 -3.38 19.22
N ILE A 373 11.07 -3.18 17.91
CA ILE A 373 11.90 -2.17 17.23
C ILE A 373 11.02 -0.97 16.92
N ILE A 374 11.43 0.21 17.36
CA ILE A 374 10.75 1.48 17.09
C ILE A 374 11.63 2.27 16.13
N ALA A 375 11.22 2.29 14.87
CA ALA A 375 11.89 2.97 13.78
C ALA A 375 11.31 4.38 13.58
N ARG A 376 12.15 5.40 13.69
CA ARG A 376 11.74 6.79 13.50
C ARG A 376 12.52 7.43 12.37
N GLU A 377 11.80 8.19 11.56
CA GLU A 377 12.36 8.98 10.46
C GLU A 377 11.99 10.46 10.65
N ASN A 378 12.95 11.35 10.40
CA ASN A 378 12.72 12.80 10.37
C ASN A 378 13.63 13.51 9.35
N CYS A 379 13.45 14.82 9.17
CA CYS A 379 14.28 15.59 8.26
C CYS A 379 15.66 15.96 8.84
N TYR A 380 15.70 16.51 10.06
CA TYR A 380 16.86 17.25 10.54
C TYR A 380 17.94 16.40 11.22
N GLY A 381 17.64 15.15 11.58
CA GLY A 381 18.42 14.37 12.53
C GLY A 381 17.89 14.50 13.95
N TRP A 382 18.48 13.73 14.87
CA TRP A 382 18.01 13.59 16.25
C TRP A 382 18.83 14.40 17.25
N HIS A 383 19.86 15.10 16.77
CA HIS A 383 20.76 15.94 17.56
C HIS A 383 20.73 17.39 17.10
N GLY A 384 21.16 18.29 17.98
CA GLY A 384 21.31 19.71 17.67
C GLY A 384 20.01 20.52 17.75
N PRO A 385 20.13 21.85 17.62
CA PRO A 385 19.04 22.78 17.87
C PRO A 385 17.89 22.69 16.87
N TRP A 386 18.04 22.06 15.71
CA TRP A 386 16.99 22.00 14.68
C TRP A 386 16.21 20.67 14.67
N SER A 387 16.53 19.73 15.55
CA SER A 387 15.96 18.38 15.61
C SER A 387 14.43 18.33 15.79
N TYR A 388 13.81 19.38 16.36
CA TYR A 388 12.35 19.46 16.56
C TYR A 388 11.57 19.95 15.34
N ARG A 389 12.25 20.52 14.33
CA ARG A 389 11.61 21.19 13.20
C ARG A 389 10.99 20.18 12.24
N SER A 390 9.90 20.56 11.55
CA SER A 390 9.43 19.79 10.39
C SER A 390 10.31 20.01 9.19
N GLY A 391 10.45 18.98 8.37
CA GLY A 391 11.08 19.11 7.07
C GLY A 391 10.57 18.09 6.08
N TRP A 392 11.14 18.19 4.90
CA TRP A 392 10.90 17.44 3.68
C TRP A 392 12.25 17.26 2.99
N GLN A 393 12.35 16.41 1.98
CA GLN A 393 13.61 16.27 1.26
C GLN A 393 14.15 17.63 0.78
N GLN A 394 13.33 18.48 0.17
CA GLN A 394 13.82 19.74 -0.39
C GLN A 394 14.40 20.67 0.71
N ILE A 395 13.87 20.55 1.93
CA ILE A 395 14.42 21.20 3.12
C ILE A 395 15.78 20.60 3.48
N SER A 396 15.92 19.27 3.51
CA SER A 396 17.23 18.61 3.73
C SER A 396 18.26 19.04 2.69
N ASP A 397 17.87 19.06 1.41
CA ASP A 397 18.74 19.40 0.29
C ASP A 397 19.19 20.88 0.37
N ALA A 398 18.31 21.80 0.76
CA ALA A 398 18.65 23.20 1.02
C ALA A 398 19.50 23.36 2.28
N ASN A 399 19.19 22.61 3.34
CA ASN A 399 19.82 22.70 4.64
C ASN A 399 21.27 22.20 4.63
N CYS A 400 21.54 21.11 3.91
CA CYS A 400 22.86 20.47 3.85
C CYS A 400 23.76 21.02 2.73
N GLY A 401 23.31 22.03 1.98
CA GLY A 401 24.05 22.63 0.86
C GLY A 401 24.04 21.86 -0.45
N VAL A 402 23.21 20.83 -0.57
CA VAL A 402 22.99 20.11 -1.84
C VAL A 402 22.43 21.05 -2.91
N SER A 403 21.47 21.92 -2.53
CA SER A 403 20.83 22.88 -3.44
C SER A 403 21.78 23.97 -3.93
N MET A 404 22.63 24.52 -3.04
CA MET A 404 23.63 25.54 -3.40
C MET A 404 24.61 25.01 -4.45
N GLU A 405 25.14 23.81 -4.24
CA GLU A 405 26.11 23.22 -5.16
C GLU A 405 25.48 22.79 -6.49
N PHE A 406 24.21 22.38 -6.48
CA PHE A 406 23.49 22.08 -7.71
C PHE A 406 23.30 23.33 -8.59
N GLY A 407 22.94 24.46 -7.98
CA GLY A 407 22.84 25.74 -8.71
C GLY A 407 24.19 26.23 -9.25
N ARG A 408 25.26 26.14 -8.44
CA ARG A 408 26.64 26.49 -8.86
C ARG A 408 27.12 25.65 -10.04
N ALA A 409 26.80 24.37 -10.06
CA ALA A 409 27.15 23.48 -11.17
C ALA A 409 26.46 23.86 -12.50
N MET A 410 25.37 24.63 -12.45
CA MET A 410 24.70 25.20 -13.63
C MET A 410 25.15 26.65 -13.95
N GLY A 411 26.18 27.15 -13.26
CA GLY A 411 26.77 28.48 -13.51
C GLY A 411 26.09 29.63 -12.77
N ASN A 412 25.22 29.36 -11.79
CA ASN A 412 24.57 30.39 -10.98
C ASN A 412 25.00 30.28 -9.51
N ASP A 413 25.41 31.39 -8.86
CA ASP A 413 25.70 31.39 -7.41
C ASP A 413 24.40 31.60 -6.59
N GLU A 414 23.49 30.64 -6.74
CA GLU A 414 22.21 30.58 -6.04
C GLU A 414 21.79 29.11 -5.84
N PRO A 415 20.97 28.79 -4.83
CA PRO A 415 20.50 27.43 -4.63
C PRO A 415 19.42 27.06 -5.64
N VAL A 416 19.43 25.81 -6.10
CA VAL A 416 18.36 25.23 -6.91
C VAL A 416 17.93 23.92 -6.29
N THR A 417 16.62 23.69 -6.17
CA THR A 417 16.07 22.43 -5.65
C THR A 417 16.46 21.26 -6.57
N PRO A 418 17.13 20.21 -6.06
CA PRO A 418 17.39 18.99 -6.83
C PRO A 418 16.09 18.33 -7.32
N ILE A 419 16.20 17.65 -8.47
CA ILE A 419 15.03 17.38 -9.31
C ILE A 419 14.34 16.04 -8.97
N LEU A 420 14.95 15.16 -8.16
CA LEU A 420 14.40 13.82 -7.82
C LEU A 420 14.25 13.62 -6.31
N PRO A 421 13.32 12.78 -5.82
CA PRO A 421 13.16 12.45 -4.39
C PRO A 421 14.25 11.48 -3.86
N ASN A 422 15.51 11.78 -4.20
CA ASN A 422 16.67 10.97 -3.90
C ASN A 422 16.95 10.80 -2.40
N SER A 423 16.93 11.89 -1.61
CA SER A 423 17.16 11.83 -0.17
C SER A 423 16.07 11.03 0.55
N ASP A 424 14.81 11.14 0.12
CA ASP A 424 13.70 10.35 0.66
C ASP A 424 13.94 8.85 0.48
N TYR A 425 14.20 8.39 -0.75
CA TYR A 425 14.41 6.96 -1.02
C TYR A 425 15.69 6.43 -0.36
N CYS A 426 16.78 7.20 -0.35
CA CYS A 426 18.03 6.76 0.26
C CYS A 426 17.96 6.69 1.80
N ALA A 427 17.25 7.62 2.43
CA ALA A 427 16.90 7.52 3.85
C ALA A 427 16.02 6.29 4.10
N GLY A 428 15.06 6.02 3.21
CA GLY A 428 14.23 4.81 3.25
C GLY A 428 15.06 3.52 3.25
N VAL A 429 16.01 3.37 2.33
CA VAL A 429 16.89 2.19 2.31
C VAL A 429 17.79 2.11 3.55
N SER A 430 18.29 3.26 4.02
CA SER A 430 19.08 3.32 5.26
C SER A 430 18.26 2.85 6.49
N GLY A 431 16.97 3.19 6.54
CA GLY A 431 16.06 2.69 7.57
C GLY A 431 15.80 1.18 7.47
N ILE A 432 15.74 0.61 6.26
CA ILE A 432 15.68 -0.86 6.07
C ILE A 432 16.90 -1.50 6.71
N VAL A 433 18.10 -1.01 6.39
CA VAL A 433 19.37 -1.51 6.93
C VAL A 433 19.37 -1.46 8.46
N GLY A 434 18.99 -0.31 9.03
CA GLY A 434 18.93 -0.14 10.48
C GLY A 434 17.97 -1.13 11.16
N ILE A 435 16.80 -1.39 10.57
CA ILE A 435 15.84 -2.37 11.10
C ILE A 435 16.38 -3.80 10.97
N LEU A 436 16.96 -4.17 9.83
CA LEU A 436 17.56 -5.50 9.65
C LEU A 436 18.65 -5.75 10.70
N GLN A 437 19.50 -4.74 10.96
CA GLN A 437 20.50 -4.82 12.00
C GLN A 437 19.89 -4.91 13.40
N ALA A 438 18.89 -4.08 13.72
CA ALA A 438 18.21 -4.13 15.02
C ALA A 438 17.53 -5.49 15.25
N LEU A 439 17.02 -6.14 14.20
CA LEU A 439 16.49 -7.50 14.25
C LEU A 439 17.59 -8.52 14.58
N ILE A 440 18.76 -8.41 13.96
CA ILE A 440 19.94 -9.24 14.27
C ILE A 440 20.33 -9.05 15.74
N GLN A 441 20.50 -7.81 16.20
CA GLN A 441 20.90 -7.52 17.59
C GLN A 441 19.86 -8.04 18.59
N ARG A 442 18.56 -7.84 18.33
CA ARG A 442 17.47 -8.37 19.16
C ARG A 442 17.50 -9.90 19.26
N SER A 443 17.88 -10.58 18.18
CA SER A 443 17.99 -12.04 18.19
C SER A 443 19.15 -12.55 19.06
N GLU A 444 20.16 -11.73 19.30
CA GLU A 444 21.38 -12.09 20.04
C GLU A 444 21.31 -11.69 21.51
N THR A 445 20.73 -10.52 21.82
CA THR A 445 20.78 -9.94 23.17
C THR A 445 19.41 -9.64 23.79
N GLY A 446 18.32 -9.77 23.03
CA GLY A 446 16.98 -9.46 23.50
C GLY A 446 16.73 -7.97 23.70
N GLY A 447 15.74 -7.62 24.52
CA GLY A 447 15.31 -6.23 24.73
C GLY A 447 14.63 -5.60 23.51
N SER A 448 14.37 -4.29 23.62
CA SER A 448 13.77 -3.47 22.57
C SER A 448 14.82 -2.53 21.96
N TYR A 449 14.55 -1.99 20.78
CA TYR A 449 15.50 -1.15 20.05
C TYR A 449 14.81 0.11 19.53
N GLU A 450 15.52 1.22 19.57
CA GLU A 450 15.17 2.41 18.80
C GLU A 450 16.10 2.50 17.61
N MET A 451 15.54 2.67 16.41
CA MET A 451 16.29 2.88 15.18
C MET A 451 15.89 4.25 14.62
N ASP A 452 16.88 5.10 14.44
CA ASP A 452 16.71 6.49 14.05
C ASP A 452 17.40 6.72 12.70
N VAL A 453 16.65 7.26 11.74
CA VAL A 453 17.15 7.67 10.42
C VAL A 453 16.69 9.08 10.12
N ALA A 454 17.43 9.81 9.27
CA ALA A 454 17.03 11.14 8.86
C ALA A 454 17.46 11.50 7.44
N LEU A 455 16.73 12.41 6.80
CA LEU A 455 17.09 12.95 5.49
C LEU A 455 18.46 13.64 5.53
N ASN A 456 18.73 14.46 6.56
CA ASN A 456 20.03 15.11 6.75
C ASN A 456 21.17 14.10 6.90
N TYR A 457 20.94 12.92 7.49
CA TYR A 457 21.97 11.89 7.64
C TYR A 457 22.43 11.40 6.27
N TYR A 458 21.47 11.11 5.39
CA TYR A 458 21.78 10.80 4.00
C TYR A 458 22.41 11.98 3.27
N SER A 459 21.85 13.19 3.34
CA SER A 459 22.39 14.35 2.62
C SER A 459 23.83 14.68 3.06
N GLN A 460 24.16 14.53 4.34
CA GLN A 460 25.53 14.68 4.83
C GLN A 460 26.45 13.56 4.34
N TRP A 461 25.98 12.32 4.30
CA TRP A 461 26.76 11.23 3.71
C TRP A 461 26.99 11.43 2.21
N LEU A 462 25.97 11.87 1.46
CA LEU A 462 26.10 12.26 0.06
C LEU A 462 27.16 13.35 -0.11
N VAL A 463 27.14 14.40 0.73
CA VAL A 463 28.12 15.49 0.66
C VAL A 463 29.54 15.03 0.99
N ASN A 464 29.71 14.29 2.09
CA ASN A 464 31.02 13.99 2.67
C ASN A 464 31.67 12.72 2.11
N SER A 465 30.88 11.74 1.66
CA SER A 465 31.37 10.42 1.25
C SER A 465 31.15 10.13 -0.24
N CYS A 466 30.07 10.66 -0.84
CA CYS A 466 29.85 10.54 -2.28
C CYS A 466 30.38 11.74 -3.06
N GLY A 467 30.09 12.98 -2.69
CA GLY A 467 30.47 14.15 -3.47
C GLY A 467 29.83 14.24 -4.87
N MET A 468 30.31 15.19 -5.64
CA MET A 468 29.86 15.49 -7.00
C MET A 468 30.72 14.76 -8.04
N TYR A 469 30.25 14.71 -9.28
CA TYR A 469 31.07 14.27 -10.41
C TYR A 469 32.31 15.17 -10.57
N PRO A 470 33.46 14.60 -11.00
CA PRO A 470 34.57 15.40 -11.51
C PRO A 470 34.09 16.38 -12.59
N GLN A 471 34.70 17.56 -12.67
CA GLN A 471 34.21 18.64 -13.52
C GLN A 471 34.09 18.20 -14.99
N GLU A 472 35.07 17.48 -15.51
CA GLU A 472 35.08 16.96 -16.87
C GLU A 472 33.95 15.95 -17.14
N VAL A 473 33.56 15.17 -16.13
CA VAL A 473 32.46 14.19 -16.22
C VAL A 473 31.11 14.92 -16.18
N TRP A 474 30.99 15.94 -15.33
CA TRP A 474 29.81 16.79 -15.28
C TRP A 474 29.61 17.56 -16.59
N GLU A 475 30.66 18.16 -17.14
CA GLU A 475 30.60 18.91 -18.41
C GLU A 475 30.15 18.03 -19.58
N ASP A 476 30.66 16.79 -19.67
CA ASP A 476 30.20 15.79 -20.64
C ASP A 476 28.70 15.50 -20.47
N LEU A 477 28.31 15.07 -19.26
CA LEU A 477 26.92 14.70 -18.94
C LEU A 477 25.94 15.84 -19.21
N TRP A 478 26.30 17.06 -18.82
CA TRP A 478 25.51 18.26 -19.01
C TRP A 478 25.40 18.62 -20.50
N SER A 479 26.48 18.49 -21.26
CA SER A 479 26.50 18.75 -22.71
C SER A 479 25.61 17.78 -23.50
N ARG A 480 25.63 16.49 -23.15
CA ARG A 480 24.78 15.45 -23.77
C ARG A 480 23.29 15.69 -23.52
N ASN A 481 22.94 16.45 -22.50
CA ASN A 481 21.57 16.71 -22.09
C ASN A 481 21.16 18.18 -22.30
N TYR A 482 21.68 18.86 -23.34
CA TYR A 482 21.28 20.24 -23.71
C TYR A 482 21.49 21.32 -22.62
N LYS A 483 22.29 21.02 -21.59
CA LYS A 483 22.66 21.96 -20.53
C LYS A 483 21.47 22.69 -19.88
N PRO A 484 20.50 22.00 -19.26
CA PRO A 484 19.40 22.66 -18.59
C PRO A 484 19.94 23.57 -17.49
N VAL A 485 19.42 24.80 -17.44
CA VAL A 485 19.73 25.79 -16.40
C VAL A 485 18.44 26.12 -15.67
N PHE A 486 18.45 25.90 -14.36
CA PHE A 486 17.36 26.25 -13.47
C PHE A 486 17.78 27.35 -12.51
N ARG A 487 16.80 28.01 -11.91
CA ARG A 487 16.94 29.15 -11.02
C ARG A 487 16.29 28.82 -9.69
N HIS A 488 16.61 29.57 -8.63
CA HIS A 488 16.12 29.28 -7.29
C HIS A 488 14.59 29.20 -7.17
N PHE A 489 13.86 30.00 -7.96
CA PHE A 489 12.40 29.99 -8.00
C PHE A 489 11.80 28.91 -8.94
N HIS A 490 12.60 28.03 -9.55
CA HIS A 490 12.10 26.90 -10.32
C HIS A 490 11.89 25.68 -9.41
N ASN A 491 10.67 25.49 -8.93
CA ASN A 491 10.31 24.33 -8.10
C ASN A 491 10.26 23.01 -8.90
N MET A 492 10.11 21.88 -8.19
CA MET A 492 10.08 20.55 -8.81
C MET A 492 8.97 20.38 -9.85
N ASN A 493 7.79 20.97 -9.66
CA ASN A 493 6.72 20.92 -10.66
C ASN A 493 7.13 21.55 -12.00
N TYR A 494 8.06 22.51 -11.97
CA TYR A 494 8.65 23.12 -13.15
C TYR A 494 9.84 22.33 -13.70
N THR A 495 10.78 21.93 -12.84
CA THR A 495 12.06 21.31 -13.26
C THR A 495 11.88 19.86 -13.72
N MET A 496 10.97 19.10 -13.10
CA MET A 496 10.80 17.69 -13.38
C MET A 496 10.33 17.36 -14.79
N PRO A 497 9.21 17.90 -15.28
CA PRO A 497 8.77 17.64 -16.65
C PRO A 497 9.83 18.02 -17.67
N ARG A 498 10.58 19.10 -17.42
CA ARG A 498 11.66 19.56 -18.29
C ARG A 498 12.87 18.62 -18.30
N LEU A 499 13.25 18.09 -17.14
CA LEU A 499 14.29 17.06 -17.05
C LEU A 499 13.92 15.81 -17.86
N PHE A 500 12.71 15.28 -17.67
CA PHE A 500 12.25 14.11 -18.42
C PHE A 500 12.16 14.38 -19.93
N GLN A 501 11.67 15.55 -20.33
CA GLN A 501 11.69 15.96 -21.74
C GLN A 501 13.11 16.01 -22.31
N THR A 502 14.07 16.53 -21.55
CA THR A 502 15.49 16.58 -21.93
C THR A 502 16.07 15.19 -22.09
N LEU A 503 15.85 14.28 -21.13
CA LEU A 503 16.30 12.90 -21.19
C LEU A 503 15.72 12.16 -22.41
N ILE A 504 14.43 12.36 -22.71
CA ILE A 504 13.78 11.76 -23.87
C ILE A 504 14.37 12.31 -25.17
N LYS A 505 14.53 13.64 -25.28
CA LYS A 505 15.05 14.30 -26.49
C LYS A 505 16.51 13.97 -26.75
N SER A 506 17.34 13.88 -25.71
CA SER A 506 18.77 13.55 -25.85
C SER A 506 19.02 12.08 -26.19
N GLY A 507 18.01 11.23 -26.03
CA GLY A 507 18.15 9.78 -26.16
C GLY A 507 18.74 9.12 -24.91
N THR A 508 19.27 9.88 -23.95
CA THR A 508 19.80 9.36 -22.68
C THR A 508 18.72 8.66 -21.86
N GLY A 509 17.46 9.07 -22.00
CA GLY A 509 16.32 8.37 -21.38
C GLY A 509 16.19 6.91 -21.84
N LYS A 510 16.57 6.58 -23.08
CA LYS A 510 16.52 5.20 -23.59
C LYS A 510 17.55 4.28 -22.93
N SER A 511 18.63 4.85 -22.39
CA SER A 511 19.68 4.04 -21.74
C SER A 511 19.30 3.63 -20.32
N ILE A 512 18.43 4.40 -19.65
CA ILE A 512 17.99 4.13 -18.27
C ILE A 512 16.58 3.54 -18.19
N LEU A 513 15.63 3.96 -19.04
CA LEU A 513 14.24 3.46 -19.06
C LEU A 513 14.10 2.18 -19.91
N ARG A 514 14.93 1.17 -19.63
CA ARG A 514 14.89 -0.12 -20.32
C ARG A 514 13.76 -1.00 -19.79
N ASP A 515 12.96 -1.60 -20.69
CA ASP A 515 11.80 -2.42 -20.30
C ASP A 515 12.16 -3.61 -19.39
N GLU A 516 13.38 -4.14 -19.48
CA GLU A 516 13.86 -5.22 -18.62
C GLU A 516 13.90 -4.85 -17.12
N PHE A 517 13.97 -3.55 -16.79
CA PHE A 517 13.94 -3.03 -15.41
C PHE A 517 12.53 -2.83 -14.86
N PHE A 518 11.50 -3.10 -15.66
CA PHE A 518 10.11 -2.96 -15.26
C PHE A 518 9.40 -4.31 -15.26
N GLU A 519 8.36 -4.41 -14.44
CA GLU A 519 7.42 -5.52 -14.42
C GLU A 519 5.99 -5.02 -14.24
N ASN A 520 5.03 -5.75 -14.79
CA ASN A 520 3.62 -5.53 -14.49
C ASN A 520 3.27 -6.31 -13.22
N ARG A 521 2.73 -5.62 -12.22
CA ARG A 521 2.24 -6.22 -10.99
C ARG A 521 0.72 -6.10 -10.94
N GLU A 522 0.07 -7.23 -10.72
CA GLU A 522 -1.37 -7.29 -10.45
C GLU A 522 -1.64 -6.86 -9.01
N THR A 523 -2.65 -6.03 -8.79
CA THR A 523 -3.23 -5.81 -7.46
C THR A 523 -4.70 -6.20 -7.44
N LYS A 524 -5.05 -7.26 -6.69
CA LYS A 524 -6.44 -7.73 -6.63
C LYS A 524 -7.32 -6.80 -5.80
N ALA A 525 -6.71 -6.05 -4.87
CA ALA A 525 -7.42 -5.08 -4.05
C ALA A 525 -7.97 -3.90 -4.86
N VAL A 526 -7.32 -3.54 -5.97
CA VAL A 526 -7.72 -2.42 -6.85
C VAL A 526 -8.29 -2.91 -8.19
N GLY A 527 -7.89 -4.10 -8.65
CA GLY A 527 -8.37 -4.72 -9.89
C GLY A 527 -7.70 -4.17 -11.16
N VAL A 528 -6.45 -3.71 -11.06
CA VAL A 528 -5.66 -3.22 -12.20
C VAL A 528 -4.21 -3.72 -12.14
N ASP A 529 -3.59 -3.81 -13.32
CA ASP A 529 -2.16 -4.06 -13.45
C ASP A 529 -1.40 -2.73 -13.47
N ILE A 530 -0.32 -2.67 -12.70
CA ILE A 530 0.56 -1.49 -12.63
C ILE A 530 1.96 -1.90 -13.07
N LYS A 531 2.46 -1.27 -14.13
CA LYS A 531 3.88 -1.35 -14.50
C LYS A 531 4.68 -0.59 -13.46
N THR A 532 5.66 -1.25 -12.85
CA THR A 532 6.51 -0.69 -11.78
C THR A 532 7.96 -1.11 -11.96
N VAL A 533 8.88 -0.42 -11.27
CA VAL A 533 10.30 -0.77 -11.25
C VAL A 533 10.49 -2.10 -10.51
N LYS A 534 11.29 -3.00 -11.07
CA LYS A 534 11.64 -4.29 -10.46
C LYS A 534 12.47 -4.11 -9.18
N PRO A 535 12.54 -5.14 -8.32
CA PRO A 535 13.46 -5.14 -7.19
C PRO A 535 14.92 -4.97 -7.64
N ILE A 536 15.67 -4.10 -6.95
CA ILE A 536 17.03 -3.73 -7.36
C ILE A 536 18.05 -4.84 -7.11
N LEU A 537 17.97 -5.50 -5.96
CA LEU A 537 18.91 -6.57 -5.60
C LEU A 537 18.60 -7.82 -6.41
N ARG A 538 19.61 -8.38 -7.07
CA ARG A 538 19.48 -9.65 -7.81
C ARG A 538 20.34 -10.71 -7.16
N PHE A 539 19.73 -11.86 -6.89
CA PHE A 539 20.33 -13.04 -6.26
C PHE A 539 20.46 -14.16 -7.31
N PRO A 540 21.62 -14.33 -7.98
CA PRO A 540 21.76 -15.27 -9.09
C PRO A 540 21.46 -16.72 -8.71
N ASN A 541 21.70 -17.11 -7.45
CA ASN A 541 21.41 -18.47 -6.99
C ASN A 541 20.02 -18.61 -6.33
N LYS A 542 19.16 -17.59 -6.45
CA LYS A 542 17.75 -17.60 -6.00
C LYS A 542 17.58 -17.89 -4.51
N GLU A 543 18.53 -17.44 -3.69
CA GLU A 543 18.51 -17.53 -2.24
C GLU A 543 17.39 -16.69 -1.64
N VAL A 544 17.08 -15.56 -2.27
CA VAL A 544 16.01 -14.62 -1.91
C VAL A 544 15.13 -14.34 -3.12
N GLU A 545 13.82 -14.37 -2.90
CA GLU A 545 12.79 -14.00 -3.86
C GLU A 545 12.10 -12.71 -3.39
N LEU A 546 12.50 -11.59 -4.00
CA LEU A 546 11.93 -10.27 -3.74
C LEU A 546 10.56 -10.15 -4.41
N ARG A 547 9.52 -9.94 -3.59
CA ARG A 547 8.13 -9.76 -4.00
C ARG A 547 7.28 -9.28 -2.83
N TYR A 548 6.07 -8.83 -3.11
CA TYR A 548 5.11 -8.41 -2.09
C TYR A 548 4.13 -9.53 -1.75
N ASN A 549 3.66 -9.59 -0.50
CA ASN A 549 2.66 -10.58 -0.08
C ASN A 549 1.24 -10.19 -0.53
N VAL A 550 0.96 -8.88 -0.61
CA VAL A 550 -0.33 -8.33 -0.98
C VAL A 550 -0.15 -7.14 -1.94
N GLY A 551 -1.11 -6.93 -2.85
CA GLY A 551 -1.05 -5.84 -3.83
C GLY A 551 -1.20 -4.44 -3.22
N THR A 552 -0.81 -3.40 -3.95
CA THR A 552 -1.00 -2.02 -3.50
C THR A 552 -2.49 -1.64 -3.44
N ARG A 553 -2.84 -0.66 -2.60
CA ARG A 553 -4.20 -0.19 -2.34
C ARG A 553 -4.21 1.21 -1.72
N THR A 554 -5.38 1.84 -1.68
CA THR A 554 -5.57 3.17 -1.09
C THR A 554 -5.81 3.12 0.43
N ASN A 555 -5.97 4.29 1.06
CA ASN A 555 -6.13 4.43 2.50
C ASN A 555 -7.47 3.82 2.99
N GLY A 556 -7.43 3.17 4.15
CA GLY A 556 -8.63 2.79 4.88
C GLY A 556 -9.48 1.66 4.30
N VAL A 557 -8.95 0.90 3.35
CA VAL A 557 -9.67 -0.21 2.71
C VAL A 557 -9.63 -1.50 3.52
N ASP A 558 -8.66 -1.66 4.43
CA ASP A 558 -8.44 -2.85 5.23
C ASP A 558 -8.86 -2.68 6.70
N ALA A 559 -9.26 -3.77 7.35
CA ALA A 559 -9.64 -3.76 8.75
C ALA A 559 -8.39 -3.68 9.61
N ALA A 560 -8.53 -3.08 10.79
CA ALA A 560 -7.46 -2.94 11.76
C ALA A 560 -7.20 -4.24 12.54
N HIS A 561 -6.91 -5.33 11.83
CA HIS A 561 -6.48 -6.60 12.43
C HIS A 561 -5.51 -7.34 11.50
N TRP A 562 -4.64 -8.16 12.08
CA TRP A 562 -3.81 -9.08 11.31
C TRP A 562 -4.66 -10.24 10.77
N PRO A 563 -4.58 -10.58 9.47
CA PRO A 563 -5.24 -11.78 8.97
C PRO A 563 -4.52 -13.03 9.50
N THR A 564 -5.26 -14.13 9.70
CA THR A 564 -4.69 -15.41 10.16
C THR A 564 -3.62 -15.93 9.20
N ASP A 565 -3.88 -15.83 7.89
CA ASP A 565 -2.86 -16.00 6.86
C ASP A 565 -2.39 -14.62 6.41
N LEU A 566 -1.13 -14.32 6.71
CA LEU A 566 -0.44 -13.07 6.34
C LEU A 566 -0.16 -12.94 4.84
N MET A 567 -0.65 -13.87 4.02
CA MET A 567 -0.72 -13.77 2.56
C MET A 567 -2.10 -13.33 2.05
N THR A 568 -3.08 -13.13 2.94
CA THR A 568 -4.45 -12.80 2.55
C THR A 568 -4.55 -11.37 2.01
N GLU A 569 -4.77 -11.25 0.70
CA GLU A 569 -4.79 -9.95 0.02
C GLU A 569 -6.07 -9.15 0.23
N ILE A 570 -7.22 -9.82 0.29
CA ILE A 570 -8.53 -9.21 0.56
C ILE A 570 -8.99 -9.73 1.92
N PRO A 571 -8.70 -9.05 3.04
CA PRO A 571 -9.44 -9.31 4.27
C PRO A 571 -10.87 -8.85 4.01
N LEU A 572 -11.81 -9.79 3.91
CA LEU A 572 -13.23 -9.50 3.71
C LEU A 572 -13.73 -8.64 4.88
N ILE A 573 -13.67 -7.32 4.77
CA ILE A 573 -14.42 -6.43 5.64
C ILE A 573 -15.82 -6.34 5.07
N PRO A 574 -16.84 -6.65 5.87
CA PRO A 574 -18.18 -6.35 5.45
C PRO A 574 -18.36 -4.84 5.25
N ARG A 575 -18.94 -4.43 4.13
CA ARG A 575 -19.52 -3.10 3.90
C ARG A 575 -20.28 -2.67 5.14
N LYS A 576 -20.05 -1.43 5.55
CA LYS A 576 -20.69 -0.85 6.72
C LYS A 576 -21.81 0.10 6.31
N ASN A 577 -22.89 0.10 7.08
CA ASN A 577 -23.90 1.15 7.08
C ASN A 577 -23.32 2.42 7.73
N PRO A 578 -23.96 3.60 7.56
CA PRO A 578 -23.53 4.84 8.22
C PRO A 578 -23.43 4.75 9.75
N ASP A 579 -24.13 3.80 10.36
CA ASP A 579 -24.10 3.49 11.80
C ASP A 579 -22.96 2.52 12.21
N GLY A 580 -22.10 2.11 11.26
CA GLY A 580 -20.97 1.20 11.49
C GLY A 580 -21.31 -0.29 11.47
N SER A 581 -22.59 -0.65 11.30
CA SER A 581 -23.04 -2.05 11.26
C SER A 581 -22.82 -2.70 9.90
N SER A 582 -22.56 -4.01 9.85
CA SER A 582 -22.32 -4.72 8.59
C SER A 582 -23.58 -4.88 7.74
N GLN A 583 -23.49 -4.72 6.42
CA GLN A 583 -24.58 -4.99 5.49
C GLN A 583 -24.77 -6.50 5.28
N ILE A 584 -26.02 -6.96 5.33
CA ILE A 584 -26.35 -8.37 5.35
C ILE A 584 -27.22 -8.75 4.16
N VAL A 585 -26.92 -9.90 3.57
CA VAL A 585 -27.76 -10.60 2.60
C VAL A 585 -28.15 -11.96 3.16
N ALA A 586 -29.44 -12.22 3.25
CA ALA A 586 -29.97 -13.54 3.53
C ALA A 586 -30.03 -14.35 2.22
N TRP A 587 -29.28 -15.45 2.13
CA TRP A 587 -29.18 -16.24 0.92
C TRP A 587 -30.15 -17.42 0.94
N ALA A 588 -31.16 -17.36 0.06
CA ALA A 588 -32.10 -18.44 -0.19
C ALA A 588 -31.55 -19.35 -1.29
N HIS A 589 -30.82 -20.41 -0.91
CA HIS A 589 -30.07 -21.25 -1.85
C HIS A 589 -30.93 -22.26 -2.67
N ASN A 590 -30.28 -22.78 -3.71
CA ASN A 590 -30.90 -23.46 -4.84
C ASN A 590 -31.00 -24.99 -4.79
N THR A 591 -30.41 -25.64 -3.79
CA THR A 591 -30.29 -27.09 -3.74
C THR A 591 -31.46 -27.70 -2.97
N SER A 592 -32.24 -28.52 -3.67
CA SER A 592 -33.14 -29.49 -3.05
C SER A 592 -32.31 -30.42 -2.16
N ALA A 593 -32.55 -30.38 -0.86
CA ALA A 593 -31.85 -31.11 0.21
C ALA A 593 -32.06 -32.63 0.16
N LYS A 594 -31.89 -33.26 -1.00
CA LYS A 594 -32.13 -34.71 -1.18
C LYS A 594 -30.96 -35.57 -0.70
N PHE A 595 -29.75 -34.99 -0.61
CA PHE A 595 -28.53 -35.67 -0.19
C PHE A 595 -27.73 -34.78 0.77
N SER A 596 -27.06 -35.37 1.78
CA SER A 596 -26.17 -34.68 2.72
C SER A 596 -25.09 -33.86 2.03
N ASP A 597 -24.63 -34.33 0.86
CA ASP A 597 -23.56 -33.71 0.07
C ASP A 597 -24.01 -32.42 -0.63
N CYS A 598 -25.32 -32.10 -0.59
CA CYS A 598 -25.88 -30.86 -1.09
C CYS A 598 -25.96 -29.73 -0.04
N ALA A 599 -25.55 -30.01 1.21
CA ALA A 599 -25.46 -29.01 2.28
C ALA A 599 -24.41 -27.94 1.95
N LEU A 600 -24.73 -26.68 2.23
CA LEU A 600 -23.82 -25.54 2.02
C LEU A 600 -22.55 -25.67 2.87
N SER A 601 -22.63 -26.25 4.08
CA SER A 601 -21.43 -26.56 4.90
C SER A 601 -20.53 -27.65 4.35
N GLN A 602 -21.06 -28.58 3.55
CA GLN A 602 -20.29 -29.71 2.99
C GLN A 602 -19.69 -29.38 1.61
N LEU A 603 -20.21 -28.36 0.92
CA LEU A 603 -19.64 -27.83 -0.31
C LEU A 603 -18.27 -27.21 -0.02
N ARG A 604 -17.23 -28.05 -0.07
CA ARG A 604 -15.82 -27.70 0.16
C ARG A 604 -15.27 -26.57 -0.71
N LYS A 605 -16.06 -25.98 -1.61
CA LYS A 605 -15.84 -24.65 -2.20
C LYS A 605 -17.22 -24.05 -2.50
N LEU A 606 -17.45 -22.78 -2.20
CA LEU A 606 -18.57 -21.93 -2.68
C LEU A 606 -18.61 -21.80 -4.24
N GLN A 607 -18.12 -22.80 -4.98
CA GLN A 607 -17.78 -22.80 -6.41
C GLN A 607 -18.69 -23.73 -7.25
N GLN A 608 -19.96 -23.93 -6.86
CA GLN A 608 -20.97 -24.47 -7.79
C GLN A 608 -21.52 -23.36 -8.71
N PRO A 609 -22.03 -23.68 -9.91
CA PRO A 609 -22.01 -22.82 -11.11
C PRO A 609 -22.98 -21.62 -11.15
N LEU A 610 -23.42 -21.11 -10.00
CA LEU A 610 -24.20 -19.86 -9.87
C LEU A 610 -23.51 -18.96 -8.83
N PHE A 611 -22.55 -18.18 -9.33
CA PHE A 611 -21.56 -17.38 -8.58
C PHE A 611 -22.09 -16.28 -7.63
N ALA A 612 -23.39 -16.16 -7.38
CA ALA A 612 -23.99 -15.01 -6.72
C ALA A 612 -23.57 -14.78 -5.24
N PRO A 613 -23.61 -15.77 -4.32
CA PRO A 613 -23.25 -15.51 -2.92
C PRO A 613 -21.75 -15.25 -2.74
N TYR A 614 -20.89 -15.87 -3.53
CA TYR A 614 -19.46 -15.58 -3.51
C TYR A 614 -19.15 -14.16 -3.99
N PHE A 615 -19.80 -13.69 -5.07
CA PHE A 615 -19.67 -12.29 -5.51
C PHE A 615 -20.23 -11.29 -4.49
N LEU A 616 -21.29 -11.64 -3.77
CA LEU A 616 -21.81 -10.82 -2.68
C LEU A 616 -20.81 -10.70 -1.52
N VAL A 617 -20.19 -11.81 -1.13
CA VAL A 617 -19.11 -11.81 -0.12
C VAL A 617 -17.93 -10.97 -0.59
N LEU A 618 -17.42 -11.17 -1.81
CA LEU A 618 -16.34 -10.35 -2.37
C LEU A 618 -16.71 -8.86 -2.51
N SER A 619 -17.99 -8.57 -2.71
CA SER A 619 -18.50 -7.20 -2.71
C SER A 619 -18.60 -6.61 -1.30
N GLY A 620 -18.27 -7.38 -0.25
CA GLY A 620 -18.32 -6.97 1.15
C GLY A 620 -19.68 -7.15 1.82
N TYR A 621 -20.61 -7.93 1.27
CA TYR A 621 -21.82 -8.27 2.03
C TYR A 621 -21.55 -9.44 2.97
N VAL A 622 -22.10 -9.40 4.18
CA VAL A 622 -22.21 -10.60 5.02
C VAL A 622 -23.33 -11.45 4.42
N VAL A 623 -22.99 -12.62 3.91
CA VAL A 623 -23.98 -13.57 3.41
C VAL A 623 -24.32 -14.57 4.50
N VAL A 624 -25.54 -14.52 5.00
CA VAL A 624 -26.09 -15.51 5.93
C VAL A 624 -26.86 -16.53 5.11
N ALA A 625 -26.36 -17.76 5.09
CA ALA A 625 -26.98 -18.88 4.40
C ALA A 625 -27.32 -19.96 5.43
N ILE A 626 -28.49 -20.58 5.27
CA ILE A 626 -28.91 -21.68 6.11
C ILE A 626 -28.42 -23.02 5.54
N ASP A 627 -27.90 -23.86 6.42
CA ASP A 627 -27.97 -25.30 6.25
C ASP A 627 -29.24 -25.76 6.95
N TYR A 628 -30.11 -26.47 6.25
CA TYR A 628 -31.34 -26.98 6.86
C TYR A 628 -31.02 -27.81 8.11
N ALA A 629 -31.61 -27.42 9.25
CA ALA A 629 -31.78 -28.34 10.36
C ALA A 629 -32.63 -29.52 9.82
N ASP A 630 -32.11 -30.76 9.91
CA ASP A 630 -32.66 -32.03 9.37
C ASP A 630 -32.04 -32.59 8.07
N LEU A 631 -30.94 -32.01 7.56
CA LEU A 631 -30.18 -32.61 6.45
C LEU A 631 -29.63 -34.00 6.81
N GLY A 632 -30.19 -35.05 6.17
CA GLY A 632 -29.70 -36.43 6.26
C GLY A 632 -30.61 -37.41 7.00
N VAL A 633 -31.71 -36.94 7.60
CA VAL A 633 -32.68 -37.81 8.28
C VAL A 633 -33.88 -38.01 7.36
N SER A 634 -33.90 -39.10 6.61
CA SER A 634 -35.07 -39.47 5.79
C SER A 634 -36.24 -39.95 6.64
N HIS A 635 -36.01 -40.22 7.94
CA HIS A 635 -36.98 -40.83 8.85
C HIS A 635 -36.85 -40.31 10.29
N CYS A 636 -37.96 -40.15 11.00
CA CYS A 636 -37.96 -39.77 12.42
C CYS A 636 -37.49 -40.94 13.30
N THR A 637 -36.48 -40.75 14.17
CA THR A 637 -35.91 -41.83 15.00
C THR A 637 -36.91 -42.43 16.00
N GLN A 638 -37.87 -41.65 16.49
CA GLN A 638 -39.02 -42.14 17.28
C GLN A 638 -40.24 -41.21 17.11
N PRO A 639 -41.49 -41.72 17.19
CA PRO A 639 -41.84 -43.10 17.54
C PRO A 639 -41.92 -44.09 16.38
N GLN A 640 -41.68 -43.74 15.11
CA GLN A 640 -42.14 -44.62 14.02
C GLN A 640 -41.37 -44.64 12.70
N ASN A 641 -40.08 -44.28 12.65
CA ASN A 641 -39.30 -44.34 11.40
C ASN A 641 -40.10 -43.80 10.20
N GLN A 642 -40.92 -42.77 10.44
CA GLN A 642 -41.84 -42.26 9.43
C GLN A 642 -41.02 -41.42 8.47
N PRO A 643 -41.19 -41.61 7.15
CA PRO A 643 -40.52 -40.78 6.18
C PRO A 643 -40.89 -39.32 6.44
N ILE A 644 -39.89 -38.48 6.64
CA ILE A 644 -40.12 -37.05 6.83
C ILE A 644 -40.54 -36.48 5.47
N ILE A 645 -41.84 -36.23 5.30
CA ILE A 645 -42.37 -35.56 4.11
C ILE A 645 -42.09 -34.08 4.27
N HIS A 646 -40.96 -33.67 3.73
CA HIS A 646 -40.66 -32.27 3.63
C HIS A 646 -41.43 -31.66 2.45
N ASN A 647 -42.41 -30.82 2.75
CA ASN A 647 -43.27 -30.16 1.77
C ASN A 647 -42.56 -28.97 1.09
N TYR A 648 -41.47 -29.27 0.38
CA TYR A 648 -40.54 -28.30 -0.21
C TYR A 648 -41.09 -27.37 -1.31
N PRO A 649 -42.10 -27.72 -2.12
CA PRO A 649 -42.61 -26.79 -3.14
C PRO A 649 -43.69 -25.82 -2.62
N ALA A 650 -44.17 -25.95 -1.38
CA ALA A 650 -45.41 -25.28 -0.97
C ALA A 650 -45.51 -24.86 0.51
N SER A 651 -44.47 -25.04 1.34
CA SER A 651 -44.57 -24.77 2.77
C SER A 651 -43.96 -23.41 3.18
N PRO A 652 -44.74 -22.50 3.81
CA PRO A 652 -44.24 -21.26 4.43
C PRO A 652 -43.13 -21.48 5.48
N LEU A 653 -43.04 -22.69 6.05
CA LEU A 653 -42.03 -23.04 7.05
C LEU A 653 -40.59 -22.92 6.53
N ALA A 654 -40.35 -23.11 5.23
CA ALA A 654 -39.02 -23.06 4.59
C ALA A 654 -38.59 -21.65 4.10
N ALA A 655 -39.36 -20.62 4.46
CA ALA A 655 -38.97 -19.21 4.32
C ALA A 655 -38.69 -18.55 5.69
N ASN A 656 -39.26 -19.13 6.75
CA ASN A 656 -39.08 -18.65 8.10
C ASN A 656 -37.68 -18.98 8.64
N ASP A 657 -37.11 -20.11 8.26
CA ASP A 657 -35.72 -20.51 8.52
C ASP A 657 -34.70 -19.46 8.06
N VAL A 658 -34.85 -18.91 6.85
CA VAL A 658 -34.00 -17.82 6.34
C VAL A 658 -34.13 -16.59 7.24
N THR A 659 -35.33 -16.27 7.68
CA THR A 659 -35.58 -15.12 8.58
C THR A 659 -35.00 -15.35 9.98
N TYR A 660 -35.22 -16.53 10.58
CA TYR A 660 -34.70 -16.89 11.89
C TYR A 660 -33.17 -17.00 11.90
N SER A 661 -32.56 -17.44 10.81
CA SER A 661 -31.11 -17.50 10.69
C SER A 661 -30.45 -16.13 10.78
N ILE A 662 -31.11 -15.07 10.32
CA ILE A 662 -30.63 -13.70 10.46
C ILE A 662 -30.70 -13.26 11.92
N LEU A 663 -31.77 -13.60 12.62
CA LEU A 663 -31.90 -13.31 14.05
C LEU A 663 -30.83 -14.05 14.85
N GLU A 664 -30.60 -15.33 14.57
CA GLU A 664 -29.58 -16.15 15.23
C GLU A 664 -28.15 -15.67 14.91
N ALA A 665 -27.89 -15.33 13.65
CA ALA A 665 -26.61 -14.76 13.23
C ALA A 665 -26.36 -13.43 13.94
N ARG A 666 -27.37 -12.58 14.12
CA ARG A 666 -27.25 -11.31 14.85
C ARG A 666 -27.06 -11.51 16.35
N PHE A 667 -27.73 -12.49 16.94
CA PHE A 667 -27.50 -12.88 18.34
C PHE A 667 -26.05 -13.32 18.55
N THR A 668 -25.52 -14.13 17.63
CA THR A 668 -24.15 -14.63 17.67
C THR A 668 -23.11 -13.55 17.34
N PHE A 669 -23.44 -12.65 16.39
CA PHE A 669 -22.55 -11.61 15.90
C PHE A 669 -23.23 -10.22 16.00
N PRO A 670 -23.11 -9.53 17.15
CA PRO A 670 -23.80 -8.26 17.39
C PRO A 670 -23.38 -7.10 16.46
N SER A 671 -22.28 -7.24 15.72
CA SER A 671 -21.79 -6.24 14.76
C SER A 671 -22.55 -6.24 13.42
N LEU A 672 -23.47 -7.17 13.23
CA LEU A 672 -24.35 -7.30 12.07
C LEU A 672 -25.46 -6.24 12.10
N GLY A 673 -25.70 -5.58 10.97
CA GLY A 673 -26.75 -4.56 10.84
C GLY A 673 -28.16 -5.10 11.04
N SER A 674 -29.07 -4.21 11.41
CA SER A 674 -30.49 -4.58 11.53
C SER A 674 -31.14 -4.79 10.17
N LYS A 675 -30.64 -4.11 9.14
CA LYS A 675 -31.22 -4.11 7.80
C LYS A 675 -30.65 -5.22 6.91
N PHE A 676 -31.52 -5.95 6.21
CA PHE A 676 -31.12 -7.02 5.29
C PHE A 676 -32.06 -7.16 4.09
N VAL A 677 -31.54 -7.73 3.00
CA VAL A 677 -32.33 -8.20 1.85
C VAL A 677 -32.26 -9.71 1.75
N SER A 678 -33.30 -10.35 1.20
CA SER A 678 -33.22 -11.76 0.81
C SER A 678 -32.89 -11.86 -0.67
N ILE A 679 -32.00 -12.79 -1.04
CA ILE A 679 -31.69 -13.06 -2.45
C ILE A 679 -31.77 -14.56 -2.68
N GLY A 680 -32.48 -14.96 -3.74
CA GLY A 680 -32.55 -16.36 -4.16
C GLY A 680 -32.51 -16.49 -5.68
N ASP A 681 -31.71 -17.41 -6.18
CA ASP A 681 -31.64 -17.79 -7.59
C ASP A 681 -32.52 -19.01 -7.89
N SER A 682 -32.79 -19.39 -9.15
CA SER A 682 -33.58 -20.59 -9.59
C SER A 682 -34.72 -21.08 -8.65
N GLN A 683 -34.53 -22.18 -7.91
CA GLN A 683 -35.44 -22.71 -6.87
C GLN A 683 -35.48 -21.85 -5.61
N GLY A 684 -34.36 -21.21 -5.24
CA GLY A 684 -34.25 -20.21 -4.17
C GLY A 684 -35.14 -18.98 -4.36
N ARG A 685 -35.49 -18.62 -5.62
CA ARG A 685 -36.55 -17.63 -5.92
C ARG A 685 -37.87 -17.99 -5.24
N GLY A 686 -38.21 -19.29 -5.24
CA GLY A 686 -39.39 -19.82 -4.59
C GLY A 686 -39.43 -19.61 -3.07
N ARG A 687 -38.33 -19.15 -2.45
CA ARG A 687 -38.22 -18.84 -1.02
C ARG A 687 -38.10 -17.34 -0.73
N SER A 688 -37.38 -16.58 -1.56
CA SER A 688 -37.30 -15.11 -1.41
C SER A 688 -38.67 -14.42 -1.60
N LEU A 689 -39.52 -14.96 -2.47
CA LEU A 689 -40.90 -14.48 -2.68
C LEU A 689 -41.81 -14.68 -1.44
N PRO A 690 -41.90 -15.88 -0.84
CA PRO A 690 -42.62 -16.07 0.41
C PRO A 690 -42.13 -15.22 1.57
N ILE A 691 -40.82 -14.98 1.75
CA ILE A 691 -40.34 -14.05 2.80
C ILE A 691 -40.94 -12.66 2.59
N THR A 692 -40.97 -12.22 1.33
CA THR A 692 -41.56 -10.92 0.95
C THR A 692 -43.07 -10.90 1.20
N LYS A 693 -43.78 -11.99 0.92
CA LYS A 693 -45.21 -12.12 1.21
C LYS A 693 -45.47 -12.14 2.73
N ASN A 694 -44.73 -12.93 3.48
CA ASN A 694 -44.84 -13.00 4.94
C ASN A 694 -44.57 -11.64 5.56
N HIS A 695 -43.60 -10.86 5.05
CA HIS A 695 -43.36 -9.49 5.51
C HIS A 695 -44.56 -8.55 5.33
N VAL A 696 -45.40 -8.76 4.31
CA VAL A 696 -46.62 -7.99 4.09
C VAL A 696 -47.72 -8.36 5.09
N GLU A 697 -47.81 -9.65 5.44
CA GLU A 697 -48.79 -10.17 6.40
C GLU A 697 -48.37 -9.90 7.86
N GLU A 698 -47.09 -10.06 8.18
CA GLU A 698 -46.45 -9.82 9.47
C GLU A 698 -45.09 -9.14 9.27
N LYS A 699 -44.94 -7.92 9.79
CA LYS A 699 -43.76 -7.09 9.52
C LYS A 699 -42.50 -7.70 10.14
N ILE A 700 -41.62 -8.22 9.29
CA ILE A 700 -40.26 -8.66 9.68
C ILE A 700 -39.36 -7.45 9.92
N GLU A 701 -38.84 -7.30 11.14
CA GLU A 701 -37.98 -6.17 11.50
C GLU A 701 -36.70 -6.14 10.67
N GLY A 702 -36.39 -4.99 10.07
CA GLY A 702 -35.15 -4.77 9.31
C GLY A 702 -35.13 -5.36 7.90
N TYR A 703 -36.14 -6.12 7.48
CA TYR A 703 -36.22 -6.63 6.12
C TYR A 703 -36.52 -5.51 5.12
N LEU A 704 -35.68 -5.38 4.09
CA LEU A 704 -35.78 -4.34 3.06
C LEU A 704 -36.46 -4.82 1.77
N GLY A 705 -36.55 -6.13 1.56
CA GLY A 705 -37.15 -6.72 0.35
C GLY A 705 -36.40 -7.95 -0.16
N GLY A 706 -37.01 -8.59 -1.17
CA GLY A 706 -36.52 -9.82 -1.79
C GLY A 706 -36.11 -9.63 -3.24
N ILE A 707 -34.98 -10.23 -3.63
CA ILE A 707 -34.48 -10.22 -5.01
C ILE A 707 -34.50 -11.67 -5.52
N ALA A 708 -35.31 -11.89 -6.54
CA ALA A 708 -35.40 -13.14 -7.26
C ALA A 708 -34.54 -13.09 -8.52
N ILE A 709 -33.48 -13.90 -8.59
CA ILE A 709 -32.57 -13.96 -9.73
C ILE A 709 -32.92 -15.17 -10.59
N SER A 710 -33.21 -14.97 -11.88
CA SER A 710 -33.36 -16.06 -12.83
C SER A 710 -32.22 -15.99 -13.84
N PRO A 711 -31.50 -17.10 -14.14
CA PRO A 711 -30.70 -17.11 -15.35
C PRO A 711 -31.62 -16.90 -16.56
N THR A 712 -31.15 -16.13 -17.54
CA THR A 712 -31.78 -16.07 -18.86
C THR A 712 -31.64 -17.44 -19.51
N THR A 713 -32.74 -18.18 -19.58
CA THR A 713 -32.84 -19.34 -20.47
C THR A 713 -33.26 -18.81 -21.83
N ASP A 714 -32.33 -18.74 -22.77
CA ASP A 714 -32.71 -18.71 -24.18
C ASP A 714 -33.40 -20.05 -24.49
N ILE A 715 -34.72 -19.99 -24.54
CA ILE A 715 -35.64 -21.13 -24.67
C ILE A 715 -35.49 -21.85 -26.03
N ARG A 716 -34.68 -21.35 -26.96
CA ARG A 716 -34.47 -22.00 -28.27
C ARG A 716 -33.57 -23.23 -28.25
N SER A 717 -32.95 -23.61 -27.12
CA SER A 717 -31.94 -24.70 -27.13
C SER A 717 -32.28 -25.98 -26.35
N SER A 718 -33.39 -26.10 -25.60
CA SER A 718 -33.69 -27.37 -24.89
C SER A 718 -35.10 -27.44 -24.25
N SER A 719 -36.14 -27.73 -25.04
CA SER A 719 -37.53 -27.74 -24.56
C SER A 719 -38.23 -29.11 -24.47
N VAL A 720 -37.58 -30.23 -24.78
CA VAL A 720 -38.31 -31.52 -24.85
C VAL A 720 -38.27 -32.32 -23.53
N LEU A 721 -37.18 -32.25 -22.75
CA LEU A 721 -37.00 -33.14 -21.60
C LEU A 721 -37.63 -32.60 -20.29
N ILE A 722 -37.59 -31.29 -20.06
CA ILE A 722 -38.10 -30.67 -18.82
C ILE A 722 -39.63 -30.57 -18.85
N GLY A 723 -40.22 -30.30 -20.02
CA GLY A 723 -41.67 -30.28 -20.19
C GLY A 723 -42.31 -31.65 -19.91
N ALA A 724 -41.68 -32.74 -20.36
CA ALA A 724 -42.18 -34.10 -20.17
C ALA A 724 -42.18 -34.55 -18.70
N ILE A 725 -41.16 -34.18 -17.92
CA ILE A 725 -41.01 -34.58 -16.51
C ILE A 725 -42.03 -33.85 -15.62
N VAL A 726 -42.22 -32.55 -15.83
CA VAL A 726 -43.21 -31.75 -15.10
C VAL A 726 -44.63 -32.22 -15.40
N TRP A 727 -44.92 -32.55 -16.67
CA TRP A 727 -46.22 -33.08 -17.07
C TRP A 727 -46.51 -34.47 -16.51
N ALA A 728 -45.53 -35.39 -16.49
CA ALA A 728 -45.72 -36.73 -15.91
C ALA A 728 -46.04 -36.68 -14.41
N GLY A 729 -45.42 -35.77 -13.66
CA GLY A 729 -45.71 -35.53 -12.25
C GLY A 729 -47.12 -34.97 -12.01
N MET A 730 -47.56 -34.05 -12.86
CA MET A 730 -48.90 -33.44 -12.77
C MET A 730 -50.02 -34.46 -13.11
N MET A 731 -49.75 -35.37 -14.05
CA MET A 731 -50.69 -36.42 -14.48
C MET A 731 -50.95 -37.48 -13.40
N LEU A 732 -49.93 -37.85 -12.63
CA LEU A 732 -50.07 -38.73 -11.46
C LEU A 732 -50.91 -38.09 -10.35
N GLY A 733 -50.79 -36.77 -10.16
CA GLY A 733 -51.62 -36.01 -9.22
C GLY A 733 -53.08 -35.91 -9.66
N LEU A 734 -53.32 -35.58 -10.94
CA LEU A 734 -54.68 -35.44 -11.50
C LEU A 734 -55.44 -36.78 -11.51
N ARG A 735 -54.77 -37.90 -11.80
CA ARG A 735 -55.39 -39.24 -11.75
C ARG A 735 -55.80 -39.66 -10.34
N LYS A 736 -55.12 -39.14 -9.31
CA LYS A 736 -55.47 -39.35 -7.89
C LYS A 736 -56.65 -38.49 -7.45
N CYS A 737 -56.80 -37.29 -8.00
CA CYS A 737 -57.86 -36.35 -7.64
C CYS A 737 -59.16 -36.51 -8.48
N PHE A 738 -59.06 -36.98 -9.73
CA PHE A 738 -60.19 -37.08 -10.67
C PHE A 738 -60.20 -38.44 -11.40
N SER A 739 -60.47 -39.52 -10.66
CA SER A 739 -60.41 -40.90 -11.17
C SER A 739 -61.44 -41.25 -12.27
N GLN A 740 -62.42 -40.37 -12.49
CA GLN A 740 -63.55 -40.57 -13.42
C GLN A 740 -63.29 -39.99 -14.83
N ILE A 741 -62.24 -39.18 -15.01
CA ILE A 741 -61.91 -38.55 -16.30
C ILE A 741 -60.83 -39.42 -16.97
N PRO A 742 -61.09 -40.00 -18.16
CA PRO A 742 -60.05 -40.69 -18.91
C PRO A 742 -59.01 -39.66 -19.33
N VAL A 743 -57.85 -39.70 -18.69
CA VAL A 743 -56.76 -38.71 -18.76
C VAL A 743 -56.29 -38.41 -20.20
N PHE A 744 -56.55 -39.31 -21.15
CA PHE A 744 -56.21 -39.13 -22.57
C PHE A 744 -57.24 -38.33 -23.38
N SER A 745 -58.44 -38.08 -22.86
CA SER A 745 -59.48 -37.30 -23.54
C SER A 745 -59.22 -35.79 -23.61
N ILE A 746 -58.14 -35.33 -22.97
CA ILE A 746 -57.78 -33.91 -22.81
C ILE A 746 -56.76 -33.46 -23.88
N PHE A 747 -56.22 -34.39 -24.67
CA PHE A 747 -55.22 -34.09 -25.71
C PHE A 747 -55.88 -33.82 -27.06
N THR A 748 -55.32 -32.87 -27.81
CA THR A 748 -55.59 -32.72 -29.25
C THR A 748 -54.91 -33.84 -30.03
N GLU A 749 -55.29 -34.05 -31.30
CA GLU A 749 -54.66 -35.07 -32.15
C GLU A 749 -53.14 -34.90 -32.26
N GLU A 750 -52.61 -33.67 -32.25
CA GLU A 750 -51.16 -33.43 -32.21
C GLU A 750 -50.50 -33.88 -30.90
N GLY A 751 -51.21 -33.76 -29.77
CA GLY A 751 -50.73 -34.24 -28.46
C GLY A 751 -50.62 -35.77 -28.38
N HIS A 752 -51.49 -36.48 -29.09
CA HIS A 752 -51.41 -37.93 -29.25
C HIS A 752 -50.21 -38.36 -30.10
N ALA A 753 -49.90 -37.62 -31.17
CA ALA A 753 -48.77 -37.90 -32.05
C ALA A 753 -47.41 -37.74 -31.34
N ALA A 754 -47.26 -36.72 -30.49
CA ALA A 754 -46.03 -36.45 -29.74
C ALA A 754 -45.69 -37.54 -28.68
N MET A 755 -46.70 -38.21 -28.12
CA MET A 755 -46.51 -39.31 -27.16
C MET A 755 -46.22 -40.66 -27.85
N ASN A 756 -46.61 -40.84 -29.12
CA ASN A 756 -46.30 -42.07 -29.87
C ASN A 756 -44.82 -42.19 -30.26
N THR A 757 -44.06 -41.08 -30.27
CA THR A 757 -42.59 -41.10 -30.45
C THR A 757 -41.88 -41.81 -29.29
N TYR A 758 -42.48 -41.82 -28.09
CA TYR A 758 -41.93 -42.50 -26.92
C TYR A 758 -42.05 -44.03 -26.98
N ARG A 759 -43.00 -44.56 -27.75
CA ARG A 759 -43.21 -46.01 -27.88
C ARG A 759 -42.12 -46.71 -28.70
N HIS A 760 -41.37 -45.97 -29.52
CA HIS A 760 -40.25 -46.49 -30.32
C HIS A 760 -38.92 -46.63 -29.55
N VAL A 761 -38.84 -46.17 -28.30
CA VAL A 761 -37.63 -46.28 -27.47
C VAL A 761 -37.70 -47.46 -26.49
N GLU A 762 -38.92 -47.97 -26.18
CA GLU A 762 -39.11 -49.16 -25.33
C GLU A 762 -38.96 -50.50 -26.07
N GLU A 763 -39.10 -50.53 -27.41
CA GLU A 763 -38.88 -51.74 -28.22
C GLU A 763 -37.53 -51.62 -28.94
N GLY A 764 -36.47 -52.13 -28.28
CA GLY A 764 -35.09 -52.00 -28.74
C GLY A 764 -34.86 -52.39 -30.20
N GLY A 765 -34.28 -51.46 -30.97
CA GLY A 765 -33.74 -51.67 -32.30
C GLY A 765 -32.57 -50.71 -32.53
N ALA A 766 -31.39 -51.27 -32.77
CA ALA A 766 -30.15 -50.55 -32.98
C ALA A 766 -30.18 -49.66 -34.24
N ALA A 767 -29.63 -48.45 -34.12
CA ALA A 767 -28.87 -47.74 -35.15
C ALA A 767 -27.91 -46.76 -34.47
#